data_AF-B4Q8W1-F1
#
_entry.id   AF-B4Q8W1-F1
#
_cell.length_a   1.000
_cell.length_b   1.000
_cell.length_c   1.000
_cell.angle_alpha   90.00
_cell.angle_beta   90.00
_cell.angle_gamma   90.00
#
_symmetry.space_group_name_H-M   'P 1'
#
loop_
_entity.id
_entity.type
_entity.pdbx_description
1 polymer ?
#
loop_
_entity_poly.entity_id
_entity_poly.type
_entity_poly.pdbx_seq_one_letter_code
_entity_poly.pdbx_strand_id
1 'polypeptide(L)'
;MPSENHLHHHRLGHTGGLSPHHHHLLDTSCSNTGITVTEHHHGLDLTTTLRSELAALSYKKERLTGELAEARTALCSKDVDIENLRAQAARQTALIGSLQSRLQNSESREQAVQARCDSTIQTVQREKRSSDERNKELICKIQHLETHMASEESQKEQVKAQLHDLLRRLSITLGMDVCDGNQNSHATPECIISRAEEVMVELQRTKAKVSSTCDTLSSCENELLNLKSLANIEKQRLTAQLDGAGNHNHELEGRCRQYERDLQIQRDRLTESEINGEKLKEELRGFESRCHRLQNNLDRTQGDRLQFLRGLSNLLNVPEPCETLIKDKQMHSLRDQLNSEHEKLKETQQTTECRLRSGEAQKCELTERLEKCHAEIHTLRKDHMGLSEFLQRLALAMNWGECSAPPALGTDTNLMAENLLERAERLAAHCDHEASHHHHHHSPDKGCCDHGHGHGKLRRERSCHDIPLKESTSVYNLQRRVRVLREQVQRRDLHLELLRRKLAIIEDGARGKCMLQGERDDAVCRAKKAAKQVDKLSAQLADARSQIAEVKAQLAEAVEYKITSLERARKIDELSTQICDLEDEKTRLLSQLNAMKERLKSSCESNQNRRCRDEALINSMRDDVSRLSSQLSDANQRLSHLQSFRTSVARTLHLRDLPETDLLHRLQALCSAHQEFTMLSKRYETASPVGDHPCPRFDDPIPPSSHCRPPRELSPPPTSFHHKATLHSGSSHHPPPSEHHHGSSSHVHNHHGHGHGHGHSSHSRRQRSKSRDKRLHDECFDTDVHRLHHGCKEELLATGSEDDYDFKSKYC
;
A
#
# COMPACT_ATOMS: atom_id res chain seq x y z
N MET A 1 -59.67 -65.75 12.92
CA MET A 1 -59.36 -66.92 13.75
C MET A 1 -60.63 -67.37 14.45
N PRO A 2 -61.31 -68.42 13.96
CA PRO A 2 -62.40 -69.07 14.68
C PRO A 2 -61.95 -70.41 15.29
N SER A 3 -62.60 -70.81 16.37
CA SER A 3 -62.67 -72.19 16.88
C SER A 3 -64.01 -72.25 17.62
N GLU A 4 -65.06 -72.83 17.04
CA GLU A 4 -65.45 -74.25 17.19
C GLU A 4 -65.51 -74.73 18.64
N ASN A 5 -66.73 -74.98 19.14
CA ASN A 5 -67.11 -76.36 19.47
C ASN A 5 -68.63 -76.57 19.61
N HIS A 6 -68.99 -77.81 19.29
CA HIS A 6 -70.28 -78.40 18.99
C HIS A 6 -71.00 -79.03 20.20
N LEU A 7 -72.18 -79.62 19.88
CA LEU A 7 -72.97 -80.68 20.57
C LEU A 7 -74.09 -80.19 21.52
N HIS A 8 -75.32 -80.75 21.54
CA HIS A 8 -76.06 -81.70 20.68
C HIS A 8 -77.53 -81.79 21.20
N HIS A 9 -78.50 -82.06 20.31
CA HIS A 9 -79.76 -82.84 20.50
C HIS A 9 -80.80 -82.44 21.59
N HIS A 10 -82.12 -82.67 21.48
CA HIS A 10 -82.99 -83.46 20.60
C HIS A 10 -84.43 -82.89 20.67
N ARG A 11 -85.23 -83.12 19.61
CA ARG A 11 -86.66 -82.80 19.49
C ARG A 11 -87.45 -84.13 19.36
N LEU A 12 -88.73 -84.10 19.78
CA LEU A 12 -89.93 -84.85 19.32
C LEU A 12 -90.54 -85.98 20.18
N GLY A 13 -91.89 -85.96 20.19
CA GLY A 13 -92.84 -87.07 20.40
C GLY A 13 -93.30 -87.27 21.86
N HIS A 14 -94.51 -87.71 22.22
CA HIS A 14 -95.79 -88.04 21.58
C HIS A 14 -96.70 -88.60 22.73
N THR A 15 -98.01 -88.33 22.70
CA THR A 15 -99.17 -89.18 23.12
C THR A 15 -99.30 -89.87 24.50
N GLY A 16 -100.54 -89.78 25.05
CA GLY A 16 -101.20 -90.74 25.98
C GLY A 16 -101.11 -90.39 27.47
N GLY A 17 -102.13 -90.44 28.33
CA GLY A 17 -103.53 -90.88 28.32
C GLY A 17 -104.08 -90.84 29.78
N LEU A 18 -105.38 -91.16 29.95
CA LEU A 18 -106.14 -91.44 31.20
C LEU A 18 -106.68 -90.19 31.96
N SER A 19 -107.97 -89.77 31.91
CA SER A 19 -109.28 -90.37 32.31
C SER A 19 -109.61 -90.24 33.83
N PRO A 20 -110.88 -90.27 34.30
CA PRO A 20 -111.90 -89.21 34.22
C PRO A 20 -112.64 -89.00 35.59
N HIS A 21 -113.64 -88.09 35.68
CA HIS A 21 -114.94 -88.41 36.30
C HIS A 21 -115.95 -87.25 36.13
N HIS A 22 -116.97 -87.53 35.31
CA HIS A 22 -118.27 -86.87 35.26
C HIS A 22 -119.09 -87.23 36.51
N HIS A 23 -120.03 -86.36 36.91
CA HIS A 23 -121.42 -86.77 37.14
C HIS A 23 -122.36 -85.54 37.11
N HIS A 24 -123.32 -85.57 36.20
CA HIS A 24 -124.48 -84.68 36.14
C HIS A 24 -125.72 -85.44 36.66
N LEU A 25 -126.70 -84.67 37.14
CA LEU A 25 -128.02 -85.08 37.62
C LEU A 25 -128.78 -86.06 36.71
N LEU A 26 -129.59 -86.92 37.34
CA LEU A 26 -130.87 -87.39 36.83
C LEU A 26 -131.94 -87.23 37.93
N ASP A 27 -133.10 -86.73 37.49
CA ASP A 27 -134.40 -86.70 38.16
C ASP A 27 -134.87 -88.09 38.63
N THR A 28 -135.85 -88.17 39.55
CA THR A 28 -137.27 -88.48 39.24
C THR A 28 -138.06 -88.86 40.52
N SER A 29 -139.12 -88.07 40.78
CA SER A 29 -140.47 -88.41 41.29
C SER A 29 -140.74 -89.38 42.48
N CYS A 30 -141.35 -88.79 43.52
CA CYS A 30 -142.71 -89.03 44.07
C CYS A 30 -143.36 -90.44 44.08
N SER A 31 -143.87 -90.84 45.26
CA SER A 31 -145.13 -91.61 45.52
C SER A 31 -145.36 -91.55 47.04
N ASN A 32 -146.37 -90.91 47.63
CA ASN A 32 -147.84 -90.89 47.52
C ASN A 32 -148.53 -92.20 47.99
N THR A 33 -148.97 -92.21 49.26
CA THR A 33 -150.01 -93.07 49.89
C THR A 33 -150.52 -92.28 51.11
N GLY A 34 -151.78 -91.87 51.28
CA GLY A 34 -153.03 -92.55 50.99
C GLY A 34 -153.53 -93.22 52.28
N ILE A 35 -154.65 -92.74 52.86
CA ILE A 35 -155.65 -93.35 53.79
C ILE A 35 -156.41 -92.15 54.42
N THR A 36 -157.67 -91.76 54.18
CA THR A 36 -158.95 -92.42 53.87
C THR A 36 -159.76 -92.82 55.12
N VAL A 37 -160.99 -92.28 55.25
CA VAL A 37 -162.17 -92.79 55.99
C VAL A 37 -162.16 -92.54 57.53
N THR A 38 -163.17 -92.07 58.27
CA THR A 38 -164.53 -91.47 58.13
C THR A 38 -164.88 -90.97 59.54
N GLU A 39 -165.42 -89.77 59.71
CA GLU A 39 -166.60 -89.45 60.56
C GLU A 39 -166.76 -87.93 60.74
N HIS A 40 -167.91 -87.45 60.30
CA HIS A 40 -168.68 -86.29 60.75
C HIS A 40 -167.95 -84.97 61.13
N HIS A 41 -167.98 -84.05 60.15
CA HIS A 41 -168.18 -82.59 60.30
C HIS A 41 -167.06 -81.65 60.77
N HIS A 42 -165.82 -82.07 61.09
CA HIS A 42 -164.72 -81.13 61.46
C HIS A 42 -163.40 -81.24 60.65
N GLY A 43 -163.32 -82.03 59.57
CA GLY A 43 -162.07 -82.26 58.80
C GLY A 43 -161.79 -81.34 57.59
N LEU A 44 -162.74 -80.50 57.19
CA LEU A 44 -162.62 -79.67 55.98
C LEU A 44 -161.62 -78.50 56.15
N ASP A 45 -161.47 -77.96 57.35
CA ASP A 45 -160.62 -76.77 57.62
C ASP A 45 -159.12 -77.08 57.66
N LEU A 46 -158.69 -78.26 58.14
CA LEU A 46 -157.27 -78.62 58.21
C LEU A 46 -156.67 -78.90 56.81
N THR A 47 -157.48 -79.44 55.90
CA THR A 47 -157.04 -79.80 54.55
C THR A 47 -156.81 -78.57 53.68
N THR A 48 -157.60 -77.51 53.86
CA THR A 48 -157.40 -76.21 53.20
C THR A 48 -156.18 -75.49 53.73
N THR A 49 -155.93 -75.50 55.06
CA THR A 49 -154.70 -74.93 55.65
C THR A 49 -153.45 -75.62 55.11
N LEU A 50 -153.39 -76.95 55.11
CA LEU A 50 -152.24 -77.70 54.58
C LEU A 50 -152.02 -77.47 53.08
N ARG A 51 -153.09 -77.32 52.27
CA ARG A 51 -152.96 -76.95 50.85
C ARG A 51 -152.44 -75.53 50.67
N SER A 52 -152.87 -74.59 51.52
CA SER A 52 -152.38 -73.21 51.49
C SER A 52 -150.92 -73.10 51.92
N GLU A 53 -150.50 -73.89 52.93
CA GLU A 53 -149.11 -73.99 53.37
C GLU A 53 -148.24 -74.68 52.31
N LEU A 54 -148.73 -75.75 51.68
CA LEU A 54 -148.04 -76.40 50.57
C LEU A 54 -147.88 -75.44 49.37
N ALA A 55 -148.91 -74.66 49.05
CA ALA A 55 -148.85 -73.64 48.00
C ALA A 55 -147.88 -72.50 48.35
N ALA A 56 -147.88 -72.03 49.60
CA ALA A 56 -146.95 -71.01 50.08
C ALA A 56 -145.50 -71.51 50.11
N LEU A 57 -145.28 -72.77 50.50
CA LEU A 57 -143.97 -73.42 50.46
C LEU A 57 -143.53 -73.71 49.02
N SER A 58 -144.45 -74.05 48.11
CA SER A 58 -144.17 -74.21 46.68
C SER A 58 -143.79 -72.89 46.03
N TYR A 59 -144.53 -71.81 46.32
CA TYR A 59 -144.19 -70.46 45.87
C TYR A 59 -142.85 -70.00 46.45
N LYS A 60 -142.60 -70.25 47.74
CA LYS A 60 -141.31 -69.93 48.37
C LYS A 60 -140.18 -70.75 47.76
N LYS A 61 -140.40 -72.03 47.46
CA LYS A 61 -139.44 -72.88 46.75
C LYS A 61 -139.16 -72.32 45.37
N GLU A 62 -140.19 -72.03 44.57
CA GLU A 62 -140.07 -71.47 43.22
C GLU A 62 -139.35 -70.12 43.22
N ARG A 63 -139.72 -69.23 44.15
CA ARG A 63 -139.08 -67.92 44.36
C ARG A 63 -137.61 -68.07 44.76
N LEU A 64 -137.31 -68.92 45.75
CA LEU A 64 -135.93 -69.19 46.18
C LEU A 64 -135.13 -69.88 45.07
N THR A 65 -135.73 -70.74 44.26
CA THR A 65 -135.05 -71.32 43.08
C THR A 65 -134.82 -70.28 41.99
N GLY A 66 -135.73 -69.32 41.81
CA GLY A 66 -135.54 -68.16 40.94
C GLY A 66 -134.40 -67.27 41.42
N GLU A 67 -134.43 -66.86 42.69
CA GLU A 67 -133.35 -66.09 43.34
C GLU A 67 -132.01 -66.84 43.28
N LEU A 68 -131.99 -68.16 43.48
CA LEU A 68 -130.79 -68.99 43.34
C LEU A 68 -130.28 -69.05 41.89
N ALA A 69 -131.19 -69.15 40.91
CA ALA A 69 -130.84 -69.13 39.50
C ALA A 69 -130.26 -67.78 39.08
N GLU A 70 -130.85 -66.67 39.54
CA GLU A 70 -130.36 -65.31 39.35
C GLU A 70 -129.00 -65.07 40.03
N ALA A 71 -128.83 -65.57 41.27
CA ALA A 71 -127.55 -65.50 41.97
C ALA A 71 -126.46 -66.30 41.24
N ARG A 72 -126.80 -67.47 40.66
CA ARG A 72 -125.88 -68.27 39.85
C ARG A 72 -125.51 -67.59 38.54
N THR A 73 -126.46 -66.99 37.83
CA THR A 73 -126.16 -66.26 36.59
C THR A 73 -125.34 -64.99 36.87
N ALA A 74 -125.61 -64.30 37.98
CA ALA A 74 -124.79 -63.18 38.46
C ALA A 74 -123.38 -63.62 38.89
N LEU A 75 -123.23 -64.78 39.54
CA LEU A 75 -121.92 -65.33 39.88
C LEU A 75 -121.13 -65.70 38.63
N CYS A 76 -121.76 -66.39 37.67
CA CYS A 76 -121.14 -66.73 36.38
C CYS A 76 -120.70 -65.48 35.60
N SER A 77 -121.48 -64.40 35.60
CA SER A 77 -121.07 -63.16 34.93
C SER A 77 -119.89 -62.48 35.65
N LYS A 78 -119.86 -62.52 36.99
CA LYS A 78 -118.70 -62.07 37.78
C LYS A 78 -117.46 -62.92 37.54
N ASP A 79 -117.60 -64.23 37.40
CA ASP A 79 -116.48 -65.12 37.06
C ASP A 79 -115.92 -64.80 35.67
N VAL A 80 -116.76 -64.49 34.69
CA VAL A 80 -116.32 -64.02 33.37
C VAL A 80 -115.57 -62.69 33.45
N ASP A 81 -116.06 -61.73 34.26
CA ASP A 81 -115.38 -60.45 34.50
C ASP A 81 -114.01 -60.64 35.17
N ILE A 82 -113.91 -61.53 36.16
CA ILE A 82 -112.66 -61.88 36.85
C ILE A 82 -111.66 -62.50 35.86
N GLU A 83 -112.11 -63.40 35.00
CA GLU A 83 -111.29 -64.04 33.97
C GLU A 83 -110.80 -63.04 32.92
N ASN A 84 -111.66 -62.09 32.53
CA ASN A 84 -111.29 -60.99 31.65
C ASN A 84 -110.24 -60.07 32.28
N LEU A 85 -110.38 -59.73 33.56
CA LEU A 85 -109.40 -58.95 34.31
C LEU A 85 -108.08 -59.70 34.49
N ARG A 86 -108.10 -61.01 34.78
CA ARG A 86 -106.90 -61.86 34.83
C ARG A 86 -106.19 -61.90 33.48
N ALA A 87 -106.93 -62.08 32.39
CA ALA A 87 -106.38 -62.08 31.05
C ALA A 87 -105.80 -60.70 30.68
N GLN A 88 -106.46 -59.61 31.09
CA GLN A 88 -105.95 -58.25 30.91
C GLN A 88 -104.67 -58.00 31.71
N ALA A 89 -104.62 -58.43 32.98
CA ALA A 89 -103.43 -58.34 33.82
C ALA A 89 -102.27 -59.14 33.20
N ALA A 90 -102.51 -60.37 32.73
CA ALA A 90 -101.49 -61.17 32.05
C ALA A 90 -100.95 -60.49 30.78
N ARG A 91 -101.83 -59.87 29.96
CA ARG A 91 -101.42 -59.07 28.79
C ARG A 91 -100.57 -57.86 29.19
N GLN A 92 -100.97 -57.15 30.25
CA GLN A 92 -100.20 -56.02 30.77
C GLN A 92 -98.82 -56.46 31.30
N THR A 93 -98.74 -57.56 32.06
CA THR A 93 -97.48 -58.13 32.53
C THR A 93 -96.57 -58.55 31.37
N ALA A 94 -97.12 -59.20 30.34
CA ALA A 94 -96.35 -59.57 29.14
C ALA A 94 -95.84 -58.34 28.37
N LEU A 95 -96.67 -57.29 28.26
CA LEU A 95 -96.27 -56.03 27.63
C LEU A 95 -95.16 -55.33 28.43
N ILE A 96 -95.30 -55.25 29.75
CA ILE A 96 -94.28 -54.68 30.64
C ILE A 96 -92.96 -55.45 30.51
N GLY A 97 -93.00 -56.78 30.54
CA GLY A 97 -91.80 -57.62 30.36
C GLY A 97 -91.12 -57.40 29.00
N SER A 98 -91.91 -57.28 27.93
CA SER A 98 -91.39 -56.95 26.59
C SER A 98 -90.77 -55.56 26.53
N LEU A 99 -91.40 -54.55 27.15
CA LEU A 99 -90.86 -53.19 27.22
C LEU A 99 -89.58 -53.12 28.06
N GLN A 100 -89.53 -53.83 29.19
CA GLN A 100 -88.33 -53.95 30.03
C GLN A 100 -87.19 -54.63 29.27
N SER A 101 -87.44 -55.72 28.56
CA SER A 101 -86.44 -56.40 27.73
C SER A 101 -85.94 -55.49 26.60
N ARG A 102 -86.83 -54.76 25.93
CA ARG A 102 -86.45 -53.78 24.90
C ARG A 102 -85.62 -52.63 25.47
N LEU A 103 -85.98 -52.13 26.65
CA LEU A 103 -85.22 -51.08 27.34
C LEU A 103 -83.82 -51.58 27.68
N GLN A 104 -83.71 -52.75 28.33
CA GLN A 104 -82.43 -53.35 28.67
C GLN A 104 -81.56 -53.61 27.44
N ASN A 105 -82.14 -54.11 26.34
CA ASN A 105 -81.42 -54.27 25.07
C ASN A 105 -80.95 -52.93 24.49
N SER A 106 -81.75 -51.87 24.61
CA SER A 106 -81.37 -50.53 24.18
C SER A 106 -80.22 -49.97 25.03
N GLU A 107 -80.30 -50.08 26.35
CA GLU A 107 -79.25 -49.67 27.30
C GLU A 107 -77.95 -50.45 27.07
N SER A 108 -78.04 -51.76 26.84
CA SER A 108 -76.88 -52.62 26.51
C SER A 108 -76.20 -52.16 25.22
N ARG A 109 -77.01 -51.83 24.20
CA ARG A 109 -76.50 -51.33 22.91
C ARG A 109 -75.85 -49.96 23.06
N GLU A 110 -76.43 -49.07 23.87
CA GLU A 110 -75.87 -47.76 24.19
C GLU A 110 -74.52 -47.91 24.92
N GLN A 111 -74.42 -48.76 25.94
CA GLN A 111 -73.17 -49.06 26.62
C GLN A 111 -72.09 -49.62 25.67
N ALA A 112 -72.48 -50.52 24.76
CA ALA A 112 -71.55 -51.06 23.75
C ALA A 112 -71.09 -50.01 22.72
N VAL A 113 -71.94 -49.04 22.38
CA VAL A 113 -71.55 -47.89 21.56
C VAL A 113 -70.62 -46.97 22.35
N GLN A 114 -70.96 -46.65 23.60
CA GLN A 114 -70.15 -45.80 24.48
C GLN A 114 -68.74 -46.37 24.68
N ALA A 115 -68.62 -47.67 24.98
CA ALA A 115 -67.33 -48.34 25.13
C ALA A 115 -66.46 -48.26 23.85
N ARG A 116 -67.07 -48.34 22.67
CA ARG A 116 -66.36 -48.17 21.38
C ARG A 116 -65.94 -46.72 21.16
N CYS A 117 -66.81 -45.77 21.48
CA CYS A 117 -66.48 -44.35 21.43
C CYS A 117 -65.30 -44.04 22.37
N ASP A 118 -65.33 -44.51 23.61
CA ASP A 118 -64.27 -44.31 24.60
C ASP A 118 -62.94 -44.93 24.15
N SER A 119 -62.97 -46.14 23.57
CA SER A 119 -61.78 -46.77 22.99
C SER A 119 -61.18 -45.96 21.83
N THR A 120 -62.03 -45.39 20.97
CA THR A 120 -61.62 -44.52 19.86
C THR A 120 -61.02 -43.22 20.39
N ILE A 121 -61.67 -42.59 21.37
CA ILE A 121 -61.18 -41.36 22.03
C ILE A 121 -59.81 -41.61 22.67
N GLN A 122 -59.63 -42.73 23.39
CA GLN A 122 -58.34 -43.07 24.00
C GLN A 122 -57.24 -43.30 22.96
N THR A 123 -57.58 -43.87 21.81
CA THR A 123 -56.62 -44.10 20.71
C THR A 123 -56.20 -42.78 20.08
N VAL A 124 -57.16 -41.91 19.74
CA VAL A 124 -56.88 -40.56 19.22
C VAL A 124 -56.09 -39.73 20.23
N GLN A 125 -56.38 -39.83 21.53
CA GLN A 125 -55.61 -39.16 22.58
C GLN A 125 -54.17 -39.68 22.71
N ARG A 126 -53.92 -40.97 22.48
CA ARG A 126 -52.56 -41.54 22.42
C ARG A 126 -51.81 -41.05 21.19
N GLU A 127 -52.44 -41.06 20.02
CA GLU A 127 -51.85 -40.57 18.77
C GLU A 127 -51.54 -39.08 18.84
N LYS A 128 -52.46 -38.27 19.37
CA LYS A 128 -52.23 -36.86 19.65
C LYS A 128 -51.01 -36.65 20.52
N ARG A 129 -50.90 -37.37 21.66
CA ARG A 129 -49.74 -37.27 22.55
C ARG A 129 -48.42 -37.61 21.85
N SER A 130 -48.40 -38.70 21.07
CA SER A 130 -47.22 -39.07 20.28
C SER A 130 -46.86 -38.03 19.21
N SER A 131 -47.87 -37.43 18.57
CA SER A 131 -47.67 -36.34 17.61
C SER A 131 -47.16 -35.06 18.29
N ASP A 132 -47.67 -34.73 19.48
CA ASP A 132 -47.24 -33.57 20.26
C ASP A 132 -45.78 -33.74 20.73
N GLU A 133 -45.38 -34.95 21.14
CA GLU A 133 -43.99 -35.28 21.47
C GLU A 133 -43.07 -35.14 20.25
N ARG A 134 -43.45 -35.69 19.08
CA ARG A 134 -42.70 -35.47 17.83
C ARG A 134 -42.58 -34.00 17.46
N ASN A 135 -43.67 -33.24 17.59
CA ASN A 135 -43.63 -31.80 17.30
C ASN A 135 -42.65 -31.07 18.24
N LYS A 136 -42.63 -31.41 19.53
CA LYS A 136 -41.64 -30.85 20.47
C LYS A 136 -40.22 -31.20 20.08
N GLU A 137 -39.94 -32.46 19.73
CA GLU A 137 -38.62 -32.89 19.26
C GLU A 137 -38.18 -32.13 18.00
N LEU A 138 -39.09 -31.97 17.02
CA LEU A 138 -38.83 -31.21 15.80
C LEU A 138 -38.57 -29.72 16.09
N ILE A 139 -39.34 -29.11 16.99
CA ILE A 139 -39.12 -27.72 17.43
C ILE A 139 -37.74 -27.58 18.07
N CYS A 140 -37.36 -28.47 18.99
CA CYS A 140 -36.03 -28.46 19.60
C CYS A 140 -34.92 -28.63 18.55
N LYS A 141 -35.13 -29.51 17.55
CA LYS A 141 -34.16 -29.71 16.47
C LYS A 141 -34.02 -28.48 15.58
N ILE A 142 -35.13 -27.81 15.26
CA ILE A 142 -35.13 -26.55 14.51
C ILE A 142 -34.35 -25.48 15.29
N GLN A 143 -34.68 -25.26 16.56
CA GLN A 143 -33.99 -24.29 17.41
C GLN A 143 -32.48 -24.56 17.52
N HIS A 144 -32.10 -25.83 17.63
CA HIS A 144 -30.69 -26.24 17.64
C HIS A 144 -30.00 -25.90 16.31
N LEU A 145 -30.63 -26.20 15.17
CA LEU A 145 -30.11 -25.88 13.84
C LEU A 145 -30.02 -24.37 13.61
N GLU A 146 -31.02 -23.59 14.04
CA GLU A 146 -31.00 -22.12 13.97
C GLU A 146 -29.83 -21.55 14.77
N THR A 147 -29.61 -22.05 15.98
CA THR A 147 -28.48 -21.63 16.83
C THR A 147 -27.14 -21.99 16.19
N HIS A 148 -27.04 -23.21 15.64
CA HIS A 148 -25.83 -23.66 14.94
C HIS A 148 -25.54 -22.80 13.70
N MET A 149 -26.55 -22.54 12.86
CA MET A 149 -26.39 -21.66 11.69
C MET A 149 -25.97 -20.24 12.10
N ALA A 150 -26.58 -19.67 13.14
CA ALA A 150 -26.19 -18.36 13.64
C ALA A 150 -24.74 -18.34 14.14
N SER A 151 -24.28 -19.41 14.81
CA SER A 151 -22.89 -19.53 15.24
C SER A 151 -21.91 -19.66 14.06
N GLU A 152 -22.25 -20.45 13.05
CA GLU A 152 -21.46 -20.60 11.81
C GLU A 152 -21.40 -19.29 11.02
N GLU A 153 -22.51 -18.56 10.93
CA GLU A 153 -22.56 -17.25 10.25
C GLU A 153 -21.70 -16.22 10.98
N SER A 154 -21.78 -16.17 12.32
CA SER A 154 -20.90 -15.34 13.13
C SER A 154 -19.42 -15.70 12.95
N GLN A 155 -19.09 -16.99 12.86
CA GLN A 155 -17.71 -17.44 12.68
C GLN A 155 -17.19 -17.12 11.28
N LYS A 156 -18.03 -17.28 10.25
CA LYS A 156 -17.73 -16.85 8.87
C LYS A 156 -17.45 -15.34 8.81
N GLU A 157 -18.28 -14.52 9.46
CA GLU A 157 -18.09 -13.07 9.46
C GLU A 157 -16.82 -12.67 10.23
N GLN A 158 -16.50 -13.37 11.32
CA GLN A 158 -15.24 -13.20 12.06
C GLN A 158 -14.02 -13.52 11.19
N VAL A 159 -14.03 -14.63 10.44
CA VAL A 159 -12.92 -15.02 9.54
C VAL A 159 -12.76 -14.01 8.40
N LYS A 160 -13.86 -13.53 7.81
CA LYS A 160 -13.80 -12.46 6.79
C LYS A 160 -13.18 -11.18 7.36
N ALA A 161 -13.59 -10.77 8.56
CA ALA A 161 -13.04 -9.57 9.21
C ALA A 161 -11.53 -9.71 9.47
N GLN A 162 -11.08 -10.90 9.90
CA GLN A 162 -9.65 -11.20 10.07
C GLN A 162 -8.88 -11.16 8.75
N LEU A 163 -9.45 -11.69 7.66
CA LEU A 163 -8.85 -11.62 6.33
C LEU A 163 -8.74 -10.17 5.86
N HIS A 164 -9.80 -9.37 6.00
CA HIS A 164 -9.75 -7.95 5.66
C HIS A 164 -8.73 -7.17 6.51
N ASP A 165 -8.56 -7.51 7.79
CA ASP A 165 -7.51 -6.93 8.64
C ASP A 165 -6.10 -7.28 8.15
N LEU A 166 -5.88 -8.54 7.77
CA LEU A 166 -4.62 -9.00 7.19
C LEU A 166 -4.32 -8.27 5.88
N LEU A 167 -5.28 -8.22 4.95
CA LEU A 167 -5.14 -7.54 3.67
C LEU A 167 -4.83 -6.05 3.86
N ARG A 168 -5.52 -5.38 4.79
CA ARG A 168 -5.23 -3.97 5.11
C ARG A 168 -3.81 -3.78 5.66
N ARG A 169 -3.36 -4.64 6.59
CA ARG A 169 -1.98 -4.58 7.12
C ARG A 169 -0.94 -4.81 6.02
N LEU A 170 -1.17 -5.77 5.14
CA LEU A 170 -0.30 -6.05 3.99
C LEU A 170 -0.26 -4.87 3.03
N SER A 171 -1.41 -4.26 2.72
CA SER A 171 -1.50 -3.06 1.88
C SER A 171 -0.64 -1.92 2.43
N ILE A 172 -0.76 -1.64 3.74
CA ILE A 172 0.06 -0.61 4.42
C ILE A 172 1.54 -0.97 4.35
N THR A 173 1.89 -2.24 4.60
CA THR A 173 3.29 -2.70 4.60
C THR A 173 3.93 -2.60 3.21
N LEU A 174 3.15 -2.81 2.15
CA LEU A 174 3.58 -2.68 0.76
C LEU A 174 3.52 -1.24 0.24
N GLY A 175 3.19 -0.27 1.09
CA GLY A 175 3.07 1.14 0.71
C GLY A 175 1.97 1.40 -0.31
N MET A 176 0.92 0.57 -0.32
CA MET A 176 -0.26 0.85 -1.13
C MET A 176 -1.01 2.00 -0.47
N ASP A 177 -0.93 3.19 -1.08
CA ASP A 177 -1.85 4.28 -0.82
C ASP A 177 -3.24 3.86 -1.33
N VAL A 178 -3.97 3.08 -0.52
CA VAL A 178 -5.42 2.89 -0.72
C VAL A 178 -6.05 4.23 -0.36
N CYS A 179 -5.98 5.19 -1.28
CA CYS A 179 -6.50 6.53 -1.06
C CYS A 179 -7.97 6.42 -0.64
N ASP A 180 -8.33 7.11 0.45
CA ASP A 180 -9.66 7.22 1.08
C ASP A 180 -10.79 7.70 0.15
N GLY A 181 -10.54 7.80 -1.16
CA GLY A 181 -11.43 8.38 -2.14
C GLY A 181 -12.54 7.46 -2.65
N ASN A 182 -12.39 6.15 -2.51
CA ASN A 182 -13.40 5.17 -2.92
C ASN A 182 -13.57 4.19 -1.76
N GLN A 183 -14.52 4.47 -0.87
CA GLN A 183 -14.82 3.64 0.31
C GLN A 183 -15.20 2.18 -0.02
N ASN A 184 -15.34 1.84 -1.31
CA ASN A 184 -15.61 0.49 -1.82
C ASN A 184 -14.42 -0.19 -2.54
N SER A 185 -13.29 0.48 -2.74
CA SER A 185 -12.09 -0.15 -3.33
C SER A 185 -11.22 -0.74 -2.23
N HIS A 186 -11.75 -1.77 -1.55
CA HIS A 186 -10.91 -2.59 -0.68
C HIS A 186 -9.76 -3.18 -1.49
N ALA A 187 -8.53 -3.08 -0.99
CA ALA A 187 -7.40 -3.78 -1.59
C ALA A 187 -7.73 -5.27 -1.64
N THR A 188 -8.01 -5.77 -2.86
CA THR A 188 -8.33 -7.18 -3.05
C THR A 188 -7.05 -7.99 -2.87
N PRO A 189 -7.15 -9.29 -2.52
CA PRO A 189 -5.98 -10.17 -2.46
C PRO A 189 -5.11 -10.08 -3.71
N GLU A 190 -5.73 -9.97 -4.89
CA GLU A 190 -5.06 -9.88 -6.18
C GLU A 190 -4.25 -8.58 -6.32
N CYS A 191 -4.80 -7.44 -5.90
CA CYS A 191 -4.07 -6.17 -5.90
C CYS A 191 -2.84 -6.21 -4.98
N ILE A 192 -2.96 -6.82 -3.81
CA ILE A 192 -1.85 -6.96 -2.86
C ILE A 192 -0.77 -7.89 -3.40
N ILE A 193 -1.17 -9.02 -4.01
CA ILE A 193 -0.24 -9.96 -4.65
C ILE A 193 0.51 -9.27 -5.79
N SER A 194 -0.21 -8.58 -6.68
CA SER A 194 0.40 -7.82 -7.78
C SER A 194 1.40 -6.79 -7.27
N ARG A 195 1.07 -6.05 -6.21
CA ARG A 195 2.00 -5.09 -5.61
C ARG A 195 3.21 -5.77 -4.99
N ALA A 196 3.03 -6.90 -4.32
CA ALA A 196 4.14 -7.67 -3.77
C ALA A 196 5.07 -8.17 -4.88
N GLU A 197 4.52 -8.62 -6.02
CA GLU A 197 5.29 -9.02 -7.20
C GLU A 197 6.09 -7.86 -7.79
N GLU A 198 5.48 -6.68 -7.94
CA GLU A 198 6.17 -5.46 -8.37
C GLU A 198 7.34 -5.12 -7.45
N VAL A 199 7.12 -5.09 -6.13
CA VAL A 199 8.15 -4.81 -5.13
C VAL A 199 9.25 -5.86 -5.17
N MET A 200 8.93 -7.14 -5.40
CA MET A 200 9.95 -8.19 -5.60
C MET A 200 10.79 -7.96 -6.85
N VAL A 201 10.17 -7.55 -7.96
CA VAL A 201 10.89 -7.24 -9.21
C VAL A 201 11.80 -6.02 -9.01
N GLU A 202 11.32 -4.97 -8.33
CA GLU A 202 12.12 -3.80 -7.97
C GLU A 202 13.29 -4.17 -7.04
N LEU A 203 13.05 -5.03 -6.04
CA LEU A 203 14.09 -5.57 -5.16
C LEU A 203 15.16 -6.34 -5.94
N GLN A 204 14.74 -7.18 -6.89
CA GLN A 204 15.69 -7.94 -7.70
C GLN A 204 16.51 -7.04 -8.62
N ARG A 205 15.90 -6.00 -9.20
CA ARG A 205 16.57 -4.98 -10.01
C ARG A 205 17.55 -4.16 -9.19
N THR A 206 17.18 -3.72 -7.99
CA THR A 206 18.08 -2.96 -7.10
C THR A 206 19.23 -3.82 -6.61
N LYS A 207 18.99 -5.09 -6.28
CA LYS A 207 20.04 -6.06 -5.96
C LYS A 207 21.04 -6.25 -7.11
N ALA A 208 20.56 -6.35 -8.35
CA ALA A 208 21.42 -6.44 -9.53
C ALA A 208 22.28 -5.17 -9.72
N LYS A 209 21.68 -3.99 -9.54
CA LYS A 209 22.42 -2.71 -9.55
C LYS A 209 23.50 -2.66 -8.47
N VAL A 210 23.15 -3.04 -7.22
CA VAL A 210 24.12 -3.08 -6.11
C VAL A 210 25.28 -4.01 -6.41
N SER A 211 25.00 -5.22 -6.93
CA SER A 211 26.05 -6.16 -7.34
C SER A 211 26.97 -5.54 -8.38
N SER A 212 26.41 -4.95 -9.44
CA SER A 212 27.19 -4.28 -10.48
C SER A 212 28.03 -3.13 -9.93
N THR A 213 27.50 -2.33 -9.00
CA THR A 213 28.28 -1.25 -8.36
C THR A 213 29.37 -1.77 -7.43
N CYS A 214 29.18 -2.93 -6.79
CA CYS A 214 30.23 -3.58 -6.01
C CYS A 214 31.35 -4.07 -6.95
N ASP A 215 31.00 -4.66 -8.09
CA ASP A 215 31.97 -5.13 -9.07
C ASP A 215 32.80 -3.97 -9.65
N THR A 216 32.16 -2.84 -9.96
CA THR A 216 32.88 -1.64 -10.43
C THR A 216 33.76 -1.05 -9.35
N LEU A 217 33.29 -0.98 -8.09
CA LEU A 217 34.09 -0.52 -6.97
C LEU A 217 35.33 -1.40 -6.77
N SER A 218 35.17 -2.73 -6.77
CA SER A 218 36.28 -3.66 -6.68
C SER A 218 37.26 -3.51 -7.85
N SER A 219 36.79 -3.22 -9.07
CA SER A 219 37.66 -2.88 -10.20
C SER A 219 38.47 -1.60 -9.91
N CYS A 220 37.81 -0.54 -9.45
CA CYS A 220 38.47 0.72 -9.08
C CYS A 220 39.50 0.54 -7.95
N GLU A 221 39.20 -0.28 -6.94
CA GLU A 221 40.12 -0.63 -5.85
C GLU A 221 41.38 -1.33 -6.39
N ASN A 222 41.21 -2.26 -7.34
CA ASN A 222 42.33 -2.94 -8.00
C ASN A 222 43.17 -1.97 -8.85
N GLU A 223 42.54 -1.05 -9.59
CA GLU A 223 43.24 -0.01 -10.34
C GLU A 223 44.05 0.92 -9.42
N LEU A 224 43.49 1.32 -8.27
CA LEU A 224 44.20 2.11 -7.27
C LEU A 224 45.40 1.37 -6.67
N LEU A 225 45.26 0.07 -6.38
CA LEU A 225 46.36 -0.78 -5.94
C LEU A 225 47.48 -0.84 -7.00
N ASN A 226 47.12 -0.99 -8.28
CA ASN A 226 48.07 -1.00 -9.39
C ASN A 226 48.77 0.36 -9.53
N LEU A 227 48.03 1.48 -9.46
CA LEU A 227 48.60 2.82 -9.49
C LEU A 227 49.54 3.08 -8.32
N LYS A 228 49.19 2.61 -7.12
CA LYS A 228 50.06 2.68 -5.94
C LYS A 228 51.36 1.90 -6.15
N SER A 229 51.28 0.72 -6.75
CA SER A 229 52.47 -0.07 -7.11
C SER A 229 53.36 0.68 -8.10
N LEU A 230 52.78 1.21 -9.19
CA LEU A 230 53.50 2.01 -10.19
C LEU A 230 54.14 3.27 -9.59
N ALA A 231 53.41 3.99 -8.73
CA ALA A 231 53.93 5.15 -8.02
C ALA A 231 55.10 4.78 -7.10
N ASN A 232 55.06 3.60 -6.47
CA ASN A 232 56.15 3.13 -5.63
C ASN A 232 57.39 2.75 -6.46
N ILE A 233 57.20 2.12 -7.63
CA ILE A 233 58.28 1.84 -8.59
C ILE A 233 58.91 3.16 -9.07
N GLU A 234 58.11 4.15 -9.43
CA GLU A 234 58.59 5.45 -9.88
C GLU A 234 59.32 6.20 -8.77
N LYS A 235 58.81 6.14 -7.53
CA LYS A 235 59.51 6.68 -6.35
C LYS A 235 60.89 6.05 -6.19
N GLN A 236 60.99 4.72 -6.25
CA GLN A 236 62.28 4.01 -6.16
C GLN A 236 63.24 4.43 -7.28
N ARG A 237 62.73 4.57 -8.51
CA ARG A 237 63.50 5.04 -9.68
C ARG A 237 64.06 6.45 -9.47
N LEU A 238 63.23 7.37 -8.97
CA LEU A 238 63.63 8.74 -8.68
C LEU A 238 64.61 8.83 -7.52
N THR A 239 64.42 8.05 -6.45
CA THR A 239 65.37 7.96 -5.34
C THR A 239 66.74 7.47 -5.84
N ALA A 240 66.79 6.42 -6.64
CA ALA A 240 68.04 5.92 -7.22
C ALA A 240 68.74 6.96 -8.12
N GLN A 241 67.98 7.76 -8.88
CA GLN A 241 68.55 8.87 -9.66
C GLN A 241 69.11 9.99 -8.77
N LEU A 242 68.41 10.31 -7.69
CA LEU A 242 68.84 11.33 -6.75
C LEU A 242 70.13 10.89 -6.03
N ASP A 243 70.22 9.61 -5.63
CA ASP A 243 71.44 9.03 -5.07
C ASP A 243 72.59 9.05 -6.09
N GLY A 244 72.31 8.70 -7.36
CA GLY A 244 73.28 8.79 -8.45
C GLY A 244 73.80 10.22 -8.70
N ALA A 245 72.90 11.20 -8.72
CA ALA A 245 73.25 12.61 -8.85
C ALA A 245 74.03 13.12 -7.63
N GLY A 246 73.64 12.69 -6.42
CA GLY A 246 74.36 12.96 -5.18
C GLY A 246 75.79 12.46 -5.22
N ASN A 247 76.01 11.21 -5.66
CA ASN A 247 77.34 10.64 -5.84
C ASN A 247 78.18 11.43 -6.85
N HIS A 248 77.59 11.79 -7.99
CA HIS A 248 78.28 12.60 -9.00
C HIS A 248 78.67 13.99 -8.46
N ASN A 249 77.80 14.61 -7.66
CA ASN A 249 78.12 15.89 -7.02
C ASN A 249 79.29 15.73 -6.03
N HIS A 250 79.31 14.68 -5.20
CA HIS A 250 80.44 14.40 -4.30
C HIS A 250 81.75 14.16 -5.07
N GLU A 251 81.72 13.46 -6.19
CA GLU A 251 82.89 13.27 -7.06
C GLU A 251 83.38 14.59 -7.68
N LEU A 252 82.46 15.47 -8.09
CA LEU A 252 82.81 16.79 -8.62
C LEU A 252 83.39 17.68 -7.54
N GLU A 253 82.81 17.71 -6.34
CA GLU A 253 83.36 18.41 -5.18
C GLU A 253 84.76 17.89 -4.83
N GLY A 254 84.96 16.57 -4.84
CA GLY A 254 86.27 15.95 -4.63
C GLY A 254 87.29 16.40 -5.67
N ARG A 255 86.90 16.46 -6.95
CA ARG A 255 87.73 16.98 -8.04
C ARG A 255 88.02 18.48 -7.89
N CYS A 256 87.04 19.30 -7.52
CA CYS A 256 87.24 20.72 -7.26
C CYS A 256 88.26 20.94 -6.13
N ARG A 257 88.10 20.25 -5.00
CA ARG A 257 89.06 20.31 -3.88
C ARG A 257 90.46 19.85 -4.29
N GLN A 258 90.57 18.89 -5.20
CA GLN A 258 91.85 18.47 -5.77
C GLN A 258 92.48 19.58 -6.62
N TYR A 259 91.72 20.17 -7.54
CA TYR A 259 92.21 21.28 -8.35
C TYR A 259 92.60 22.50 -7.52
N GLU A 260 91.86 22.82 -6.45
CA GLU A 260 92.23 23.89 -5.53
C GLU A 260 93.58 23.62 -4.86
N ARG A 261 93.82 22.39 -4.40
CA ARG A 261 95.12 21.98 -3.84
C ARG A 261 96.25 22.06 -4.87
N ASP A 262 96.02 21.56 -6.08
CA ASP A 262 97.03 21.62 -7.15
C ASP A 262 97.36 23.06 -7.53
N LEU A 263 96.34 23.93 -7.59
CA LEU A 263 96.52 25.34 -7.90
C LEU A 263 97.24 26.07 -6.77
N GLN A 264 97.01 25.71 -5.51
CA GLN A 264 97.79 26.22 -4.38
C GLN A 264 99.27 25.81 -4.50
N ILE A 265 99.56 24.55 -4.85
CA ILE A 265 100.94 24.07 -5.08
C ILE A 265 101.60 24.87 -6.22
N GLN A 266 100.88 25.16 -7.30
CA GLN A 266 101.43 25.98 -8.40
C GLN A 266 101.68 27.43 -7.97
N ARG A 267 100.82 28.02 -7.13
CA ARG A 267 101.06 29.34 -6.55
C ARG A 267 102.31 29.35 -5.69
N ASP A 268 102.50 28.35 -4.84
CA ASP A 268 103.68 28.24 -3.97
C ASP A 268 104.97 28.06 -4.80
N ARG A 269 104.91 27.31 -5.91
CA ARG A 269 106.05 27.20 -6.85
C ARG A 269 106.34 28.51 -7.57
N LEU A 270 105.29 29.26 -7.94
CA LEU A 270 105.44 30.56 -8.59
C LEU A 270 106.10 31.55 -7.65
N THR A 271 105.64 31.64 -6.40
CA THR A 271 106.24 32.53 -5.39
C THR A 271 107.70 32.15 -5.11
N GLU A 272 108.03 30.86 -5.05
CA GLU A 272 109.42 30.40 -4.95
C GLU A 272 110.26 30.82 -6.16
N SER A 273 109.72 30.71 -7.38
CA SER A 273 110.37 31.18 -8.61
C SER A 273 110.55 32.70 -8.62
N GLU A 274 109.59 33.46 -8.10
CA GLU A 274 109.68 34.92 -7.98
C GLU A 274 110.79 35.31 -7.00
N ILE A 275 110.83 34.68 -5.82
CA ILE A 275 111.90 34.89 -4.83
C ILE A 275 113.28 34.57 -5.43
N ASN A 276 113.40 33.46 -6.15
CA ASN A 276 114.65 33.11 -6.83
C ASN A 276 115.01 34.11 -7.93
N GLY A 277 114.01 34.61 -8.67
CA GLY A 277 114.18 35.69 -9.63
C GLY A 277 114.66 36.99 -8.98
N GLU A 278 114.16 37.34 -7.79
CA GLU A 278 114.64 38.50 -7.02
C GLU A 278 116.09 38.33 -6.56
N LYS A 279 116.46 37.16 -6.04
CA LYS A 279 117.86 36.85 -5.69
C LYS A 279 118.80 37.03 -6.89
N LEU A 280 118.42 36.51 -8.06
CA LEU A 280 119.20 36.68 -9.29
C LEU A 280 119.32 38.15 -9.71
N LYS A 281 118.27 38.97 -9.52
CA LYS A 281 118.34 40.42 -9.76
C LYS A 281 119.28 41.13 -8.79
N GLU A 282 119.33 40.72 -7.52
CA GLU A 282 120.28 41.24 -6.54
C GLU A 282 121.72 40.85 -6.88
N GLU A 283 121.95 39.59 -7.26
CA GLU A 283 123.25 39.12 -7.76
C GLU A 283 123.72 39.92 -8.99
N LEU A 284 122.80 40.19 -9.92
CA LEU A 284 123.06 41.02 -11.11
C LEU A 284 123.43 42.45 -10.71
N ARG A 285 122.70 43.10 -9.79
CA ARG A 285 123.09 44.42 -9.26
C ARG A 285 124.46 44.39 -8.59
N GLY A 286 124.78 43.31 -7.87
CA GLY A 286 126.11 43.09 -7.31
C GLY A 286 127.21 42.93 -8.38
N PHE A 287 126.90 42.28 -9.49
CA PHE A 287 127.77 42.17 -10.66
C PHE A 287 127.95 43.52 -11.36
N GLU A 288 126.88 44.25 -11.63
CA GLU A 288 126.92 45.60 -12.21
C GLU A 288 127.75 46.56 -11.36
N SER A 289 127.62 46.51 -10.03
CA SER A 289 128.43 47.30 -9.10
C SER A 289 129.92 46.94 -9.16
N ARG A 290 130.25 45.65 -9.41
CA ARG A 290 131.64 45.23 -9.68
C ARG A 290 132.13 45.77 -11.02
N CYS A 291 131.33 45.71 -12.08
CA CYS A 291 131.66 46.30 -13.37
C CYS A 291 131.90 47.81 -13.28
N HIS A 292 131.05 48.56 -12.56
CA HIS A 292 131.25 49.99 -12.33
C HIS A 292 132.56 50.30 -11.60
N ARG A 293 132.93 49.50 -10.58
CA ARG A 293 134.24 49.64 -9.91
C ARG A 293 135.42 49.40 -10.85
N LEU A 294 135.34 48.39 -11.70
CA LEU A 294 136.35 48.10 -12.72
C LEU A 294 136.45 49.23 -13.76
N GLN A 295 135.31 49.77 -14.20
CA GLN A 295 135.25 50.91 -15.12
C GLN A 295 135.92 52.16 -14.50
N ASN A 296 135.60 52.50 -13.25
CA ASN A 296 136.24 53.61 -12.55
C ASN A 296 137.77 53.44 -12.41
N ASN A 297 138.24 52.20 -12.20
CA ASN A 297 139.68 51.93 -12.19
C ASN A 297 140.31 52.10 -13.58
N LEU A 298 139.65 51.64 -14.64
CA LEU A 298 140.10 51.84 -16.01
C LEU A 298 140.20 53.35 -16.34
N ASP A 299 139.20 54.13 -15.98
CA ASP A 299 139.16 55.58 -16.22
C ASP A 299 140.28 56.32 -15.47
N ARG A 300 140.58 55.93 -14.22
CA ARG A 300 141.76 56.44 -13.49
C ARG A 300 143.06 56.11 -14.24
N THR A 301 143.22 54.87 -14.66
CA THR A 301 144.41 54.42 -15.40
C THR A 301 144.57 55.16 -16.74
N GLN A 302 143.47 55.45 -17.43
CA GLN A 302 143.47 56.29 -18.64
C GLN A 302 143.80 57.75 -18.33
N GLY A 303 143.30 58.28 -17.22
CA GLY A 303 143.65 59.61 -16.72
C GLY A 303 145.15 59.77 -16.47
N ASP A 304 145.76 58.79 -15.78
CA ASP A 304 147.21 58.75 -15.53
C ASP A 304 148.01 58.68 -16.85
N ARG A 305 147.56 57.84 -17.81
CA ARG A 305 148.15 57.77 -19.15
C ARG A 305 148.06 59.10 -19.90
N LEU A 306 146.94 59.80 -19.81
CA LEU A 306 146.74 61.10 -20.46
C LEU A 306 147.60 62.20 -19.82
N GLN A 307 147.76 62.19 -18.49
CA GLN A 307 148.72 63.07 -17.81
C GLN A 307 150.16 62.79 -18.25
N PHE A 308 150.54 61.52 -18.37
CA PHE A 308 151.85 61.12 -18.91
C PHE A 308 152.08 61.61 -20.35
N LEU A 309 151.08 61.44 -21.23
CA LEU A 309 151.13 61.93 -22.61
C LEU A 309 151.19 63.47 -22.69
N ARG A 310 150.50 64.20 -21.80
CA ARG A 310 150.65 65.66 -21.67
C ARG A 310 152.05 66.06 -21.19
N GLY A 311 152.63 65.31 -20.25
CA GLY A 311 154.01 65.49 -19.82
C GLY A 311 155.01 65.32 -20.98
N LEU A 312 154.82 64.29 -21.81
CA LEU A 312 155.61 64.08 -23.03
C LEU A 312 155.41 65.17 -24.09
N SER A 313 154.17 65.63 -24.29
CA SER A 313 153.85 66.73 -25.21
C SER A 313 154.56 68.04 -24.83
N ASN A 314 154.66 68.34 -23.53
CA ASN A 314 155.38 69.51 -23.03
C ASN A 314 156.91 69.40 -23.20
N LEU A 315 157.48 68.19 -23.15
CA LEU A 315 158.91 67.98 -23.38
C LEU A 315 159.30 68.11 -24.87
N LEU A 316 158.39 67.76 -25.78
CA LEU A 316 158.68 67.65 -27.21
C LEU A 316 158.31 68.91 -28.02
N ASN A 317 157.80 69.96 -27.38
CA ASN A 317 157.44 71.25 -28.00
C ASN A 317 156.65 71.11 -29.32
N VAL A 318 155.75 70.11 -29.36
CA VAL A 318 154.81 69.86 -30.45
C VAL A 318 153.50 70.57 -30.11
N PRO A 319 153.02 71.52 -30.92
CA PRO A 319 151.69 72.10 -30.76
C PRO A 319 150.64 71.02 -31.07
N GLU A 320 149.88 70.68 -30.04
CA GLU A 320 148.59 69.99 -30.06
C GLU A 320 148.54 68.52 -30.54
N PRO A 321 148.28 67.55 -29.63
CA PRO A 321 147.91 66.19 -30.02
C PRO A 321 146.46 66.18 -30.54
N CYS A 322 146.30 65.63 -31.75
CA CYS A 322 145.05 65.38 -32.47
C CYS A 322 143.82 65.17 -31.59
N GLU A 323 142.95 66.19 -31.59
CA GLU A 323 141.61 66.12 -31.04
C GLU A 323 140.72 65.12 -31.79
N THR A 324 139.80 64.52 -31.04
CA THR A 324 138.46 64.13 -31.51
C THR A 324 138.35 62.93 -32.46
N LEU A 325 138.53 61.74 -31.88
CA LEU A 325 137.75 60.55 -32.28
C LEU A 325 136.81 60.15 -31.13
N ILE A 326 135.93 61.07 -30.73
CA ILE A 326 134.78 60.76 -29.86
C ILE A 326 133.58 60.58 -30.77
N LYS A 327 133.35 59.34 -31.21
CA LYS A 327 132.02 58.90 -31.60
C LYS A 327 131.71 57.56 -30.95
N ASP A 328 130.50 57.56 -30.40
CA ASP A 328 129.60 56.41 -30.30
C ASP A 328 129.98 55.31 -29.32
N LYS A 329 129.28 55.33 -28.16
CA LYS A 329 128.86 54.12 -27.46
C LYS A 329 127.61 54.28 -26.56
N GLN A 330 127.15 55.49 -26.25
CA GLN A 330 125.88 55.70 -25.49
C GLN A 330 124.66 56.10 -26.36
N MET A 331 124.84 56.45 -27.63
CA MET A 331 123.74 56.77 -28.56
C MET A 331 123.09 55.53 -29.20
N HIS A 332 123.72 54.35 -29.13
CA HIS A 332 123.12 53.10 -29.66
C HIS A 332 122.09 52.53 -28.68
N SER A 333 122.41 52.43 -27.38
CA SER A 333 121.47 51.85 -26.41
C SER A 333 120.17 52.64 -26.24
N LEU A 334 120.21 53.98 -26.32
CA LEU A 334 119.00 54.82 -26.26
C LEU A 334 118.23 54.81 -27.59
N ARG A 335 118.92 54.65 -28.73
CA ARG A 335 118.24 54.45 -30.04
C ARG A 335 117.64 53.06 -30.16
N ASP A 336 118.26 52.04 -29.58
CA ASP A 336 117.75 50.68 -29.56
C ASP A 336 116.58 50.53 -28.59
N GLN A 337 116.62 51.18 -27.42
CA GLN A 337 115.47 51.22 -26.51
C GLN A 337 114.29 51.99 -27.13
N LEU A 338 114.54 53.16 -27.74
CA LEU A 338 113.51 53.93 -28.44
C LEU A 338 112.95 53.17 -29.64
N ASN A 339 113.80 52.50 -30.43
CA ASN A 339 113.36 51.63 -31.53
C ASN A 339 112.57 50.42 -31.01
N SER A 340 112.95 49.82 -29.87
CA SER A 340 112.21 48.69 -29.30
C SER A 340 110.83 49.10 -28.78
N GLU A 341 110.71 50.27 -28.15
CA GLU A 341 109.41 50.80 -27.70
C GLU A 341 108.56 51.25 -28.89
N HIS A 342 109.17 51.79 -29.95
CA HIS A 342 108.46 52.14 -31.17
C HIS A 342 107.95 50.90 -31.93
N GLU A 343 108.76 49.83 -31.98
CA GLU A 343 108.32 48.55 -32.56
C GLU A 343 107.23 47.87 -31.71
N LYS A 344 107.31 47.91 -30.37
CA LYS A 344 106.23 47.42 -29.49
C LYS A 344 104.92 48.22 -29.64
N LEU A 345 105.00 49.54 -29.77
CA LEU A 345 103.82 50.38 -30.00
C LEU A 345 103.19 50.08 -31.37
N LYS A 346 104.03 49.89 -32.39
CA LYS A 346 103.59 49.52 -33.73
C LYS A 346 102.97 48.12 -33.78
N GLU A 347 103.52 47.16 -33.02
CA GLU A 347 102.97 45.81 -32.90
C GLU A 347 101.64 45.80 -32.13
N THR A 348 101.53 46.58 -31.05
CA THR A 348 100.25 46.76 -30.32
C THR A 348 99.20 47.47 -31.16
N GLN A 349 99.57 48.45 -31.97
CA GLN A 349 98.66 49.10 -32.93
C GLN A 349 98.24 48.16 -34.06
N GLN A 350 99.16 47.36 -34.61
CA GLN A 350 98.82 46.36 -35.62
C GLN A 350 97.91 45.25 -35.08
N THR A 351 98.10 44.83 -33.83
CA THR A 351 97.24 43.83 -33.18
C THR A 351 95.87 44.38 -32.81
N THR A 352 95.74 45.66 -32.41
CA THR A 352 94.42 46.31 -32.23
C THR A 352 93.70 46.49 -33.57
N GLU A 353 94.38 46.95 -34.61
CA GLU A 353 93.80 47.07 -35.95
C GLU A 353 93.40 45.71 -36.55
N CYS A 354 94.20 44.66 -36.33
CA CYS A 354 93.86 43.30 -36.76
C CYS A 354 92.61 42.79 -36.03
N ARG A 355 92.49 43.06 -34.72
CA ARG A 355 91.28 42.73 -33.95
C ARG A 355 90.05 43.50 -34.42
N LEU A 356 90.18 44.79 -34.71
CA LEU A 356 89.09 45.60 -35.25
C LEU A 356 88.65 45.08 -36.63
N ARG A 357 89.58 44.83 -37.55
CA ARG A 357 89.28 44.24 -38.87
C ARG A 357 88.63 42.86 -38.76
N SER A 358 89.07 42.03 -37.81
CA SER A 358 88.47 40.71 -37.56
C SER A 358 87.04 40.85 -37.03
N GLY A 359 86.81 41.77 -36.09
CA GLY A 359 85.48 42.09 -35.55
C GLY A 359 84.52 42.66 -36.60
N GLU A 360 84.99 43.56 -37.46
CA GLU A 360 84.21 44.08 -38.59
C GLU A 360 83.86 42.98 -39.59
N ALA A 361 84.82 42.12 -39.93
CA ALA A 361 84.55 40.97 -40.78
C ALA A 361 83.54 39.99 -40.14
N GLN A 362 83.58 39.78 -38.83
CA GLN A 362 82.59 38.94 -38.12
C GLN A 362 81.21 39.57 -38.14
N LYS A 363 81.12 40.90 -37.98
CA LYS A 363 79.87 41.65 -38.10
C LYS A 363 79.27 41.52 -39.51
N CYS A 364 80.07 41.68 -40.56
CA CYS A 364 79.61 41.50 -41.94
C CYS A 364 79.09 40.07 -42.17
N GLU A 365 79.82 39.05 -41.72
CA GLU A 365 79.42 37.64 -41.85
C GLU A 365 78.11 37.33 -41.12
N LEU A 366 77.91 37.88 -39.92
CA LEU A 366 76.65 37.75 -39.18
C LEU A 366 75.50 38.50 -39.87
N THR A 367 75.78 39.64 -40.49
CA THR A 367 74.78 40.40 -41.24
C THR A 367 74.32 39.64 -42.48
N GLU A 368 75.25 39.07 -43.26
CA GLU A 368 74.93 38.23 -44.41
C GLU A 368 74.15 36.97 -44.02
N ARG A 369 74.50 36.33 -42.89
CA ARG A 369 73.73 35.19 -42.36
C ARG A 369 72.31 35.57 -41.97
N LEU A 370 72.14 36.73 -41.33
CA LEU A 370 70.83 37.23 -40.95
C LEU A 370 69.98 37.52 -42.19
N GLU A 371 70.55 38.19 -43.20
CA GLU A 371 69.88 38.45 -44.48
C GLU A 371 69.49 37.15 -45.19
N LYS A 372 70.38 36.15 -45.18
CA LYS A 372 70.08 34.83 -45.76
C LYS A 372 68.94 34.12 -45.02
N CYS A 373 68.95 34.12 -43.68
CA CYS A 373 67.85 33.57 -42.88
C CYS A 373 66.54 34.32 -43.15
N HIS A 374 66.56 35.65 -43.29
CA HIS A 374 65.37 36.42 -43.66
C HIS A 374 64.85 36.05 -45.05
N ALA A 375 65.72 35.83 -46.03
CA ALA A 375 65.33 35.37 -47.37
C ALA A 375 64.74 33.94 -47.34
N GLU A 376 65.30 33.04 -46.55
CA GLU A 376 64.79 31.68 -46.34
C GLU A 376 63.42 31.69 -45.66
N ILE A 377 63.21 32.52 -44.64
CA ILE A 377 61.89 32.69 -44.01
C ILE A 377 60.89 33.27 -45.02
N HIS A 378 61.31 34.23 -45.83
CA HIS A 378 60.43 34.84 -46.83
C HIS A 378 60.02 33.84 -47.93
N THR A 379 60.92 32.97 -48.38
CA THR A 379 60.61 31.90 -49.33
C THR A 379 59.68 30.86 -48.72
N LEU A 380 59.95 30.39 -47.51
CA LEU A 380 59.06 29.45 -46.80
C LEU A 380 57.65 30.01 -46.58
N ARG A 381 57.52 31.32 -46.26
CA ARG A 381 56.20 31.98 -46.16
C ARG A 381 55.47 32.02 -47.49
N LYS A 382 56.19 32.30 -48.59
CA LYS A 382 55.62 32.30 -49.94
C LYS A 382 55.13 30.90 -50.32
N ASP A 383 55.92 29.87 -50.03
CA ASP A 383 55.58 28.47 -50.33
C ASP A 383 54.39 27.99 -49.47
N HIS A 384 54.35 28.35 -48.18
CA HIS A 384 53.20 28.07 -47.30
C HIS A 384 51.92 28.72 -47.83
N MET A 385 51.98 29.99 -48.24
CA MET A 385 50.85 30.70 -48.81
C MET A 385 50.37 30.05 -50.13
N GLY A 386 51.30 29.66 -50.99
CA GLY A 386 50.98 28.92 -52.23
C GLY A 386 50.32 27.56 -51.96
N LEU A 387 50.80 26.81 -50.96
CA LEU A 387 50.20 25.54 -50.56
C LEU A 387 48.80 25.74 -49.96
N SER A 388 48.62 26.73 -49.08
CA SER A 388 47.32 27.08 -48.49
C SER A 388 46.29 27.44 -49.56
N GLU A 389 46.67 28.22 -50.57
CA GLU A 389 45.80 28.54 -51.71
C GLU A 389 45.47 27.31 -52.56
N PHE A 390 46.43 26.42 -52.80
CA PHE A 390 46.20 25.17 -53.53
C PHE A 390 45.22 24.25 -52.80
N LEU A 391 45.42 24.03 -51.50
CA LEU A 391 44.53 23.20 -50.67
C LEU A 391 43.11 23.78 -50.63
N GLN A 392 42.98 25.10 -50.55
CA GLN A 392 41.69 25.79 -50.63
C GLN A 392 40.99 25.56 -51.98
N ARG A 393 41.72 25.66 -53.11
CA ARG A 393 41.15 25.36 -54.43
C ARG A 393 40.72 23.90 -54.55
N LEU A 394 41.50 22.98 -53.99
CA LEU A 394 41.18 21.55 -53.97
C LEU A 394 39.93 21.26 -53.15
N ALA A 395 39.79 21.88 -51.97
CA ALA A 395 38.59 21.78 -51.13
C ALA A 395 37.34 22.25 -51.89
N LEU A 396 37.43 23.38 -52.60
CA LEU A 396 36.34 23.89 -53.44
C LEU A 396 35.99 22.94 -54.60
N ALA A 397 36.99 22.36 -55.28
CA ALA A 397 36.77 21.39 -56.35
C ALA A 397 36.06 20.11 -55.86
N MET A 398 36.23 19.75 -54.58
CA MET A 398 35.58 18.61 -53.93
C MET A 398 34.25 18.97 -53.24
N ASN A 399 33.70 20.16 -53.53
CA ASN A 399 32.49 20.73 -52.91
C ASN A 399 32.53 20.70 -51.37
N TRP A 400 33.71 20.90 -50.76
CA TRP A 400 33.84 21.06 -49.31
C TRP A 400 33.56 22.51 -48.91
N GLY A 401 32.30 22.82 -48.66
CA GLY A 401 31.82 24.19 -48.37
C GLY A 401 32.26 24.78 -47.02
N GLU A 402 32.82 23.98 -46.10
CA GLU A 402 33.25 24.46 -44.78
C GLU A 402 34.63 25.14 -44.81
N CYS A 403 35.42 24.95 -45.88
CA CYS A 403 36.66 25.70 -46.09
C CYS A 403 36.34 26.93 -46.95
N SER A 404 36.11 28.07 -46.31
CA SER A 404 35.76 29.32 -47.00
C SER A 404 36.96 30.25 -47.25
N ALA A 405 38.11 30.00 -46.62
CA ALA A 405 39.32 30.80 -46.75
C ALA A 405 40.59 29.95 -46.57
N PRO A 406 41.70 30.28 -47.25
CA PRO A 406 42.97 29.56 -47.11
C PRO A 406 43.52 29.64 -45.68
N PRO A 407 44.16 28.57 -45.15
CA PRO A 407 44.74 28.57 -43.80
C PRO A 407 45.71 29.72 -43.57
N ALA A 408 45.52 30.45 -42.46
CA ALA A 408 46.37 31.59 -42.10
C ALA A 408 47.83 31.14 -41.82
N LEU A 409 48.79 32.05 -42.04
CA LEU A 409 50.21 31.82 -41.74
C LEU A 409 50.40 31.35 -40.29
N GLY A 410 51.02 30.17 -40.10
CA GLY A 410 51.21 29.54 -38.79
C GLY A 410 50.18 28.48 -38.42
N THR A 411 49.14 28.29 -39.23
CA THR A 411 48.20 27.16 -39.11
C THR A 411 48.78 25.93 -39.82
N ASP A 412 48.65 24.75 -39.22
CA ASP A 412 49.20 23.51 -39.78
C ASP A 412 48.41 23.07 -41.02
N THR A 413 49.02 23.24 -42.20
CA THR A 413 48.42 22.87 -43.50
C THR A 413 48.36 21.36 -43.71
N ASN A 414 49.13 20.57 -42.94
CA ASN A 414 49.07 19.11 -43.04
C ASN A 414 47.73 18.56 -42.58
N LEU A 415 47.15 19.14 -41.53
CA LEU A 415 45.84 18.72 -41.04
C LEU A 415 44.74 18.94 -42.11
N MET A 416 44.80 20.05 -42.84
CA MET A 416 43.86 20.30 -43.95
C MET A 416 44.11 19.33 -45.11
N ALA A 417 45.37 19.05 -45.45
CA ALA A 417 45.72 18.10 -46.49
C ALA A 417 45.25 16.67 -46.14
N GLU A 418 45.43 16.22 -44.90
CA GLU A 418 44.99 14.91 -44.41
C GLU A 418 43.46 14.78 -44.45
N ASN A 419 42.71 15.80 -44.01
CA ASN A 419 41.25 15.79 -44.10
C ASN A 419 40.75 15.75 -45.55
N LEU A 420 41.40 16.47 -46.46
CA LEU A 420 41.06 16.43 -47.89
C LEU A 420 41.39 15.06 -48.52
N LEU A 421 42.51 14.45 -48.15
CA LEU A 421 42.88 13.09 -48.55
C LEU A 421 41.86 12.06 -48.08
N GLU A 422 41.49 12.11 -46.80
CA GLU A 422 40.52 11.16 -46.23
C GLU A 422 39.13 11.31 -46.88
N ARG A 423 38.74 12.52 -47.27
CA ARG A 423 37.52 12.71 -48.08
C ARG A 423 37.67 12.25 -49.52
N ALA A 424 38.83 12.46 -50.15
CA ALA A 424 39.09 11.98 -51.50
C ALA A 424 39.00 10.45 -51.54
N GLU A 425 39.52 9.76 -50.52
CA GLU A 425 39.37 8.32 -50.35
C GLU A 425 37.91 7.89 -50.17
N ARG A 426 37.12 8.61 -49.36
CA ARG A 426 35.67 8.34 -49.23
C ARG A 426 34.90 8.54 -50.55
N LEU A 427 35.24 9.58 -51.31
CA LEU A 427 34.63 9.84 -52.63
C LEU A 427 35.06 8.80 -53.66
N ALA A 428 36.33 8.39 -53.67
CA ALA A 428 36.83 7.32 -54.53
C ALA A 428 36.17 5.97 -54.22
N ALA A 429 36.00 5.63 -52.93
CA ALA A 429 35.30 4.42 -52.51
C ALA A 429 33.81 4.41 -52.94
N HIS A 430 33.15 5.58 -52.97
CA HIS A 430 31.81 5.73 -53.53
C HIS A 430 31.77 5.56 -55.05
N CYS A 431 32.78 6.05 -55.78
CA CYS A 431 32.89 5.85 -57.24
C CYS A 431 33.18 4.38 -57.61
N ASP A 432 33.94 3.63 -56.80
CA ASP A 432 34.19 2.20 -57.03
C ASP A 432 32.94 1.33 -56.86
N HIS A 433 31.93 1.80 -56.11
CA HIS A 433 30.62 1.13 -56.00
C HIS A 433 29.67 1.46 -57.17
N GLU A 434 29.88 2.58 -57.89
CA GLU A 434 29.10 2.94 -59.08
C GLU A 434 29.79 2.57 -60.42
N ALA A 435 31.08 2.20 -60.40
CA ALA A 435 31.86 1.85 -61.59
C ALA A 435 31.75 0.37 -62.06
N SER A 436 30.83 -0.43 -61.50
CA SER A 436 30.56 -1.80 -61.98
C SER A 436 29.55 -1.87 -63.14
N HIS A 437 28.97 -0.74 -63.55
CA HIS A 437 28.08 -0.65 -64.69
C HIS A 437 28.43 0.53 -65.59
N HIS A 438 29.33 0.34 -66.56
CA HIS A 438 29.17 0.75 -67.97
C HIS A 438 30.49 0.72 -68.77
N HIS A 439 30.43 0.01 -69.89
CA HIS A 439 31.16 0.08 -71.17
C HIS A 439 32.53 0.80 -71.28
N HIS A 440 33.58 0.12 -71.75
CA HIS A 440 33.96 -0.15 -73.17
C HIS A 440 34.43 1.08 -73.99
N HIS A 441 35.61 0.89 -74.60
CA HIS A 441 36.22 1.54 -75.78
C HIS A 441 37.29 2.66 -75.66
N HIS A 442 38.44 2.30 -76.26
CA HIS A 442 39.37 3.08 -77.12
C HIS A 442 40.39 4.11 -76.55
N SER A 443 41.67 3.75 -76.80
CA SER A 443 42.97 4.48 -76.93
C SER A 443 42.97 5.80 -77.76
N PRO A 444 44.11 6.49 -78.07
CA PRO A 444 45.47 6.59 -77.47
C PRO A 444 46.08 8.04 -77.44
N ASP A 445 47.34 8.19 -76.97
CA ASP A 445 48.49 8.85 -77.67
C ASP A 445 49.35 9.91 -76.90
N LYS A 446 50.68 9.81 -77.14
CA LYS A 446 51.81 10.79 -77.05
C LYS A 446 52.10 11.58 -75.77
N GLY A 447 53.35 11.79 -75.32
CA GLY A 447 54.68 11.41 -75.82
C GLY A 447 55.83 12.14 -75.07
N CYS A 448 57.07 11.64 -75.23
CA CYS A 448 58.38 12.35 -75.34
C CYS A 448 58.86 13.32 -74.22
N CYS A 449 60.11 13.43 -73.73
CA CYS A 449 61.51 13.09 -74.09
C CYS A 449 62.32 13.07 -72.74
N ASP A 450 63.40 12.34 -72.45
CA ASP A 450 64.69 11.95 -73.10
C ASP A 450 65.92 12.85 -72.78
N HIS A 451 67.07 12.18 -72.52
CA HIS A 451 68.49 12.60 -72.37
C HIS A 451 68.97 13.28 -71.06
N GLY A 452 70.13 12.98 -70.43
CA GLY A 452 71.25 12.07 -70.74
C GLY A 452 72.64 12.67 -70.34
N HIS A 453 73.47 11.90 -69.62
CA HIS A 453 74.97 11.90 -69.49
C HIS A 453 75.74 13.19 -69.03
N GLY A 454 76.94 13.18 -68.41
CA GLY A 454 77.93 12.17 -68.00
C GLY A 454 79.31 12.80 -67.62
N HIS A 455 80.10 12.08 -66.79
CA HIS A 455 81.58 11.90 -66.71
C HIS A 455 82.63 12.97 -66.30
N GLY A 456 83.63 12.47 -65.51
CA GLY A 456 85.08 12.78 -65.55
C GLY A 456 85.71 13.32 -64.25
N LYS A 457 86.97 13.08 -63.80
CA LYS A 457 88.00 12.00 -63.84
C LYS A 457 89.22 12.54 -63.01
N LEU A 458 90.00 11.64 -62.38
CA LEU A 458 91.18 11.89 -61.51
C LEU A 458 92.44 12.44 -62.25
N ARG A 459 93.35 13.13 -61.53
CA ARG A 459 94.78 13.26 -61.90
C ARG A 459 95.74 13.41 -60.70
N ARG A 460 96.91 12.76 -60.79
CA ARG A 460 97.94 12.48 -59.77
C ARG A 460 99.32 13.11 -60.14
N GLU A 461 100.12 13.40 -59.10
CA GLU A 461 101.59 13.54 -58.96
C GLU A 461 102.40 14.71 -59.57
N ARG A 462 103.34 15.26 -58.76
CA ARG A 462 104.80 14.99 -58.87
C ARG A 462 105.63 15.54 -57.69
N SER A 463 106.77 14.88 -57.46
CA SER A 463 107.80 15.09 -56.44
C SER A 463 109.16 15.46 -57.07
N CYS A 464 110.01 16.09 -56.24
CA CYS A 464 111.48 16.18 -56.17
C CYS A 464 112.37 16.88 -57.24
N HIS A 465 113.21 17.80 -56.71
CA HIS A 465 114.65 18.11 -56.92
C HIS A 465 115.28 18.26 -58.32
N ASP A 466 115.96 19.40 -58.56
CA ASP A 466 117.39 19.45 -58.91
C ASP A 466 118.01 20.88 -58.91
N ILE A 467 119.31 20.94 -58.61
CA ILE A 467 120.20 22.12 -58.39
C ILE A 467 120.95 22.44 -59.71
N PRO A 468 121.46 23.67 -59.96
CA PRO A 468 122.92 23.86 -59.76
C PRO A 468 123.35 25.23 -59.19
N LEU A 469 124.49 25.15 -58.48
CA LEU A 469 125.25 26.20 -57.81
C LEU A 469 125.98 27.15 -58.79
N LYS A 470 125.96 28.45 -58.51
CA LYS A 470 127.04 29.41 -58.83
C LYS A 470 127.17 30.42 -57.68
N GLU A 471 128.39 30.61 -57.18
CA GLU A 471 128.72 31.24 -55.89
C GLU A 471 128.67 32.77 -55.88
N SER A 472 127.98 33.38 -56.84
CA SER A 472 127.60 34.81 -56.84
C SER A 472 126.08 35.00 -56.97
N THR A 473 125.33 33.90 -57.05
CA THR A 473 123.86 33.81 -57.14
C THR A 473 123.23 33.15 -55.91
N SER A 474 124.06 32.63 -54.98
CA SER A 474 123.62 31.97 -53.74
C SER A 474 122.85 32.91 -52.83
N VAL A 475 123.29 34.17 -52.67
CA VAL A 475 122.60 35.17 -51.85
C VAL A 475 121.22 35.50 -52.41
N TYR A 476 121.10 35.70 -53.73
CA TYR A 476 119.81 35.97 -54.39
C TYR A 476 118.87 34.76 -54.34
N ASN A 477 119.39 33.54 -54.53
CA ASN A 477 118.60 32.31 -54.42
C ASN A 477 118.16 32.02 -52.98
N LEU A 478 119.02 32.27 -51.97
CA LEU A 478 118.64 32.21 -50.56
C LEU A 478 117.63 33.32 -50.21
N GLN A 479 117.79 34.55 -50.68
CA GLN A 479 116.82 35.64 -50.47
C GLN A 479 115.46 35.31 -51.10
N ARG A 480 115.43 34.75 -52.31
CA ARG A 480 114.20 34.27 -52.96
C ARG A 480 113.58 33.13 -52.17
N ARG A 481 114.37 32.18 -51.69
CA ARG A 481 113.87 31.05 -50.88
C ARG A 481 113.35 31.50 -49.52
N VAL A 482 114.01 32.46 -48.87
CA VAL A 482 113.52 33.11 -47.64
C VAL A 482 112.21 33.86 -47.91
N ARG A 483 112.08 34.58 -49.03
CA ARG A 483 110.81 35.23 -49.41
C ARG A 483 109.68 34.22 -49.61
N VAL A 484 109.92 33.15 -50.37
CA VAL A 484 108.92 32.09 -50.61
C VAL A 484 108.55 31.37 -49.30
N LEU A 485 109.52 31.08 -48.42
CA LEU A 485 109.25 30.49 -47.12
C LEU A 485 108.46 31.44 -46.21
N ARG A 486 108.75 32.75 -46.23
CA ARG A 486 107.95 33.77 -45.52
C ARG A 486 106.51 33.82 -46.04
N GLU A 487 106.31 33.83 -47.35
CA GLU A 487 104.98 33.76 -47.96
C GLU A 487 104.26 32.45 -47.61
N GLN A 488 104.98 31.33 -47.54
CA GLN A 488 104.42 30.02 -47.17
C GLN A 488 104.00 29.99 -45.69
N VAL A 489 104.76 30.61 -44.80
CA VAL A 489 104.40 30.80 -43.40
C VAL A 489 103.18 31.71 -43.29
N GLN A 490 103.16 32.87 -43.96
CA GLN A 490 102.01 33.78 -43.98
C GLN A 490 100.72 33.10 -44.50
N ARG A 491 100.82 32.25 -45.55
CA ARG A 491 99.68 31.46 -46.04
C ARG A 491 99.20 30.42 -45.03
N ARG A 492 100.12 29.77 -44.32
CA ARG A 492 99.78 28.81 -43.25
C ARG A 492 99.14 29.52 -42.07
N ASP A 493 99.63 30.68 -41.66
CA ASP A 493 99.06 31.48 -40.59
C ASP A 493 97.65 31.94 -40.94
N LEU A 494 97.43 32.44 -42.16
CA LEU A 494 96.09 32.77 -42.66
C LEU A 494 95.16 31.54 -42.67
N HIS A 495 95.66 30.38 -43.10
CA HIS A 495 94.86 29.15 -43.10
C HIS A 495 94.49 28.70 -41.68
N LEU A 496 95.43 28.75 -40.74
CA LEU A 496 95.18 28.46 -39.32
C LEU A 496 94.15 29.42 -38.74
N GLU A 497 94.22 30.71 -39.09
CA GLU A 497 93.27 31.70 -38.62
C GLU A 497 91.85 31.46 -39.18
N LEU A 498 91.74 31.12 -40.46
CA LEU A 498 90.47 30.71 -41.07
C LEU A 498 89.89 29.45 -40.42
N LEU A 499 90.73 28.47 -40.07
CA LEU A 499 90.29 27.27 -39.36
C LEU A 499 89.81 27.58 -37.94
N ARG A 500 90.52 28.42 -37.19
CA ARG A 500 90.07 28.88 -35.85
C ARG A 500 88.73 29.59 -35.93
N ARG A 501 88.55 30.48 -36.91
CA ARG A 501 87.28 31.18 -37.15
C ARG A 501 86.16 30.21 -37.51
N LYS A 502 86.43 29.23 -38.39
CA LYS A 502 85.47 28.17 -38.73
C LYS A 502 85.09 27.33 -37.51
N LEU A 503 86.04 26.97 -36.66
CA LEU A 503 85.78 26.26 -35.40
C LEU A 503 84.94 27.11 -34.44
N ALA A 504 85.28 28.37 -34.25
CA ALA A 504 84.51 29.30 -33.42
C ALA A 504 83.05 29.41 -33.89
N ILE A 505 82.82 29.53 -35.20
CA ILE A 505 81.46 29.55 -35.78
C ILE A 505 80.70 28.24 -35.53
N ILE A 506 81.37 27.09 -35.65
CA ILE A 506 80.76 25.78 -35.40
C ILE A 506 80.39 25.66 -33.92
N GLU A 507 81.28 26.08 -33.02
CA GLU A 507 81.04 26.09 -31.57
C GLU A 507 79.91 27.04 -31.16
N ASP A 508 79.88 28.27 -31.72
CA ASP A 508 78.79 29.22 -31.53
C ASP A 508 77.45 28.67 -32.05
N GLY A 509 77.46 28.06 -33.24
CA GLY A 509 76.29 27.40 -33.80
C GLY A 509 75.78 26.25 -32.94
N ALA A 510 76.69 25.47 -32.34
CA ALA A 510 76.33 24.41 -31.41
C ALA A 510 75.72 24.96 -30.10
N ARG A 511 76.30 26.03 -29.53
CA ARG A 511 75.74 26.73 -28.37
C ARG A 511 74.34 27.30 -28.66
N GLY A 512 74.16 27.97 -29.80
CA GLY A 512 72.86 28.52 -30.20
C GLY A 512 71.79 27.44 -30.38
N LYS A 513 72.13 26.30 -30.99
CA LYS A 513 71.23 25.15 -31.10
C LYS A 513 70.83 24.59 -29.73
N CYS A 514 71.77 24.51 -28.78
CA CYS A 514 71.50 24.05 -27.42
C CYS A 514 70.54 24.98 -26.68
N MET A 515 70.69 26.30 -26.82
CA MET A 515 69.77 27.28 -26.24
C MET A 515 68.35 27.16 -26.81
N LEU A 516 68.22 27.15 -28.15
CA LEU A 516 66.92 27.02 -28.81
C LEU A 516 66.24 25.69 -28.46
N GLN A 517 67.02 24.62 -28.29
CA GLN A 517 66.52 23.33 -27.83
C GLN A 517 65.94 23.44 -26.41
N GLY A 518 66.61 24.13 -25.50
CA GLY A 518 66.11 24.38 -24.14
C GLY A 518 64.81 25.21 -24.13
N GLU A 519 64.75 26.29 -24.91
CA GLU A 519 63.52 27.10 -25.03
C GLU A 519 62.34 26.31 -25.60
N ARG A 520 62.61 25.43 -26.59
CA ARG A 520 61.61 24.51 -27.14
C ARG A 520 61.10 23.55 -26.07
N ASP A 521 62.00 22.94 -25.30
CA ASP A 521 61.63 21.99 -24.25
C ASP A 521 60.82 22.67 -23.14
N ASP A 522 61.17 23.91 -22.77
CA ASP A 522 60.41 24.74 -21.83
C ASP A 522 59.02 25.12 -22.36
N ALA A 523 58.92 25.50 -23.63
CA ALA A 523 57.64 25.80 -24.27
C ALA A 523 56.73 24.55 -24.31
N VAL A 524 57.29 23.38 -24.64
CA VAL A 524 56.58 22.10 -24.60
C VAL A 524 56.13 21.76 -23.17
N CYS A 525 56.97 22.00 -22.16
CA CYS A 525 56.60 21.79 -20.76
C CYS A 525 55.42 22.68 -20.34
N ARG A 526 55.43 23.97 -20.73
CA ARG A 526 54.31 24.89 -20.49
C ARG A 526 53.03 24.45 -21.20
N ALA A 527 53.13 24.05 -22.48
CA ALA A 527 52.00 23.53 -23.24
C ALA A 527 51.38 22.28 -22.59
N LYS A 528 52.22 21.33 -22.13
CA LYS A 528 51.75 20.14 -21.40
C LYS A 528 51.04 20.49 -20.08
N LYS A 529 51.52 21.48 -19.33
CA LYS A 529 50.84 21.96 -18.10
C LYS A 529 49.50 22.62 -18.42
N ALA A 530 49.45 23.46 -19.45
CA ALA A 530 48.22 24.10 -19.91
C ALA A 530 47.18 23.06 -20.38
N ALA A 531 47.59 22.05 -21.15
CA ALA A 531 46.73 20.95 -21.58
C ALA A 531 46.10 20.21 -20.38
N LYS A 532 46.92 19.82 -19.39
CA LYS A 532 46.40 19.20 -18.15
C LYS A 532 45.40 20.08 -17.40
N GLN A 533 45.62 21.40 -17.42
CA GLN A 533 44.68 22.36 -16.81
C GLN A 533 43.37 22.44 -17.59
N VAL A 534 43.42 22.42 -18.93
CA VAL A 534 42.23 22.34 -19.79
C VAL A 534 41.46 21.04 -19.55
N ASP A 535 42.13 19.90 -19.43
CA ASP A 535 41.49 18.61 -19.15
C ASP A 535 40.76 18.64 -17.80
N LYS A 536 41.41 19.20 -16.77
CA LYS A 536 40.81 19.37 -15.44
C LYS A 536 39.58 20.28 -15.47
N LEU A 537 39.65 21.41 -16.16
CA LEU A 537 38.52 22.33 -16.28
C LEU A 537 37.38 21.73 -17.11
N SER A 538 37.71 20.97 -18.16
CA SER A 538 36.72 20.25 -18.97
C SER A 538 35.98 19.19 -18.16
N ALA A 539 36.69 18.42 -17.32
CA ALA A 539 36.06 17.46 -16.41
C ALA A 539 35.13 18.16 -15.40
N GLN A 540 35.58 19.25 -14.78
CA GLN A 540 34.74 20.05 -13.85
C GLN A 540 33.50 20.62 -14.54
N LEU A 541 33.62 21.07 -15.78
CA LEU A 541 32.48 21.55 -16.57
C LEU A 541 31.49 20.41 -16.89
N ALA A 542 31.99 19.21 -17.20
CA ALA A 542 31.15 18.04 -17.42
C ALA A 542 30.39 17.64 -16.13
N ASP A 543 31.07 17.62 -14.98
CA ASP A 543 30.46 17.32 -13.68
C ASP A 543 29.37 18.35 -13.34
N ALA A 544 29.66 19.65 -13.53
CA ALA A 544 28.68 20.72 -13.30
C ALA A 544 27.46 20.59 -14.21
N ARG A 545 27.66 20.21 -15.48
CA ARG A 545 26.55 19.94 -16.42
C ARG A 545 25.71 18.76 -15.98
N SER A 546 26.33 17.69 -15.47
CA SER A 546 25.63 16.53 -14.93
C SER A 546 24.79 16.90 -13.71
N GLN A 547 25.34 17.68 -12.78
CA GLN A 547 24.61 18.17 -11.60
C GLN A 547 23.41 19.06 -11.99
N ILE A 548 23.57 19.93 -12.99
CA ILE A 548 22.47 20.74 -13.52
C ILE A 548 21.37 19.86 -14.12
N ALA A 549 21.74 18.80 -14.85
CA ALA A 549 20.78 17.86 -15.42
C ALA A 549 20.00 17.10 -14.34
N GLU A 550 20.69 16.66 -13.28
CA GLU A 550 20.08 15.99 -12.14
C GLU A 550 19.10 16.90 -11.38
N VAL A 551 19.49 18.14 -11.08
CA VAL A 551 18.61 19.11 -10.42
C VAL A 551 17.39 19.44 -11.29
N LYS A 552 17.54 19.51 -12.62
CA LYS A 552 16.41 19.68 -13.54
C LYS A 552 15.46 18.48 -13.51
N ALA A 553 15.98 17.26 -13.45
CA ALA A 553 15.16 16.05 -13.32
C ALA A 553 14.39 16.05 -11.99
N GLN A 554 15.06 16.35 -10.87
CA GLN A 554 14.42 16.48 -9.55
C GLN A 554 13.34 17.57 -9.54
N LEU A 555 13.56 18.69 -10.23
CA LEU A 555 12.55 19.74 -10.33
C LEU A 555 11.33 19.30 -11.15
N ALA A 556 11.54 18.52 -12.22
CA ALA A 556 10.44 17.94 -12.99
C ALA A 556 9.63 16.94 -12.14
N GLU A 557 10.30 16.06 -11.41
CA GLU A 557 9.65 15.13 -10.46
C GLU A 557 8.86 15.88 -9.38
N ALA A 558 9.42 16.96 -8.81
CA ALA A 558 8.73 17.81 -7.84
C ALA A 558 7.46 18.47 -8.40
N VAL A 559 7.47 18.84 -9.70
CA VAL A 559 6.28 19.37 -10.38
C VAL A 559 5.21 18.29 -10.54
N GLU A 560 5.58 17.07 -10.93
CA GLU A 560 4.66 15.93 -11.01
C GLU A 560 4.04 15.59 -9.65
N TYR A 561 4.84 15.58 -8.58
CA TYR A 561 4.31 15.41 -7.21
C TYR A 561 3.33 16.51 -6.82
N LYS A 562 3.57 17.76 -7.24
CA LYS A 562 2.64 18.86 -7.01
C LYS A 562 1.33 18.69 -7.79
N ILE A 563 1.40 18.27 -9.06
CA ILE A 563 0.21 18.04 -9.89
C ILE A 563 -0.66 16.93 -9.27
N THR A 564 -0.06 15.76 -8.99
CA THR A 564 -0.76 14.63 -8.38
C THR A 564 -1.33 14.98 -7.00
N SER A 565 -0.63 15.77 -6.18
CA SER A 565 -1.15 16.26 -4.91
C SER A 565 -2.37 17.18 -5.08
N LEU A 566 -2.38 18.04 -6.10
CA LEU A 566 -3.51 18.92 -6.39
C LEU A 566 -4.72 18.14 -6.93
N GLU A 567 -4.50 17.10 -7.72
CA GLU A 567 -5.56 16.20 -8.19
C GLU A 567 -6.18 15.41 -7.05
N ARG A 568 -5.36 14.89 -6.13
CA ARG A 568 -5.83 14.25 -4.89
C ARG A 568 -6.65 15.22 -4.05
N ALA A 569 -6.21 16.47 -3.89
CA ALA A 569 -6.95 17.49 -3.15
C ALA A 569 -8.32 17.79 -3.80
N ARG A 570 -8.37 17.99 -5.12
CA ARG A 570 -9.64 18.14 -5.85
C ARG A 570 -10.57 16.95 -5.64
N LYS A 571 -10.02 15.73 -5.65
CA LYS A 571 -10.82 14.53 -5.44
C LYS A 571 -11.42 14.46 -4.03
N ILE A 572 -10.66 14.87 -3.02
CA ILE A 572 -11.14 14.97 -1.64
C ILE A 572 -12.26 16.00 -1.55
N ASP A 573 -12.14 17.16 -2.21
CA ASP A 573 -13.19 18.19 -2.22
C ASP A 573 -14.48 17.69 -2.89
N GLU A 574 -14.38 16.98 -4.01
CA GLU A 574 -15.52 16.34 -4.69
C GLU A 574 -16.24 15.36 -3.76
N LEU A 575 -15.49 14.47 -3.12
CA LEU A 575 -16.05 13.44 -2.24
C LEU A 575 -16.63 14.03 -0.96
N SER A 576 -15.99 15.07 -0.42
CA SER A 576 -16.51 15.81 0.74
C SER A 576 -17.86 16.44 0.40
N THR A 577 -18.00 17.00 -0.80
CA THR A 577 -19.27 17.54 -1.30
C THR A 577 -20.32 16.43 -1.42
N GLN A 578 -19.97 15.28 -2.00
CA GLN A 578 -20.89 14.14 -2.11
C GLN A 578 -21.33 13.59 -0.74
N ILE A 579 -20.43 13.57 0.26
CA ILE A 579 -20.78 13.17 1.63
C ILE A 579 -21.79 14.15 2.22
N CYS A 580 -21.58 15.47 2.07
CA CYS A 580 -22.54 16.47 2.54
C CYS A 580 -23.92 16.29 1.89
N ASP A 581 -23.98 16.09 0.57
CA ASP A 581 -25.24 15.86 -0.14
C ASP A 581 -25.96 14.60 0.36
N LEU A 582 -25.22 13.52 0.61
CA LEU A 582 -25.78 12.27 1.15
C LEU A 582 -26.24 12.40 2.61
N GLU A 583 -25.54 13.20 3.42
CA GLU A 583 -25.95 13.52 4.79
C GLU A 583 -27.24 14.34 4.81
N ASP A 584 -27.36 15.34 3.94
CA ASP A 584 -28.58 16.12 3.77
C ASP A 584 -29.75 15.25 3.31
N GLU A 585 -29.54 14.34 2.36
CA GLU A 585 -30.58 13.42 1.92
C GLU A 585 -30.98 12.42 3.01
N LYS A 586 -30.01 11.90 3.78
CA LYS A 586 -30.27 11.04 4.93
C LYS A 586 -31.11 11.76 5.98
N THR A 587 -30.78 13.01 6.33
CA THR A 587 -31.56 13.78 7.31
C THR A 587 -32.98 14.04 6.81
N ARG A 588 -33.14 14.33 5.51
CA ARG A 588 -34.45 14.49 4.86
C ARG A 588 -35.27 13.20 4.95
N LEU A 589 -34.72 12.05 4.57
CA LEU A 589 -35.41 10.75 4.62
C LEU A 589 -35.76 10.32 6.06
N LEU A 590 -34.85 10.56 7.03
CA LEU A 590 -35.14 10.31 8.45
C LEU A 590 -36.30 11.17 8.95
N SER A 591 -36.37 12.44 8.56
CA SER A 591 -37.50 13.31 8.91
C SER A 591 -38.82 12.79 8.33
N GLN A 592 -38.82 12.31 7.08
CA GLN A 592 -40.00 11.73 6.44
C GLN A 592 -40.44 10.42 7.13
N LEU A 593 -39.50 9.55 7.47
CA LEU A 593 -39.76 8.32 8.21
C LEU A 593 -40.40 8.62 9.57
N ASN A 594 -39.87 9.59 10.31
CA ASN A 594 -40.42 10.00 11.59
C ASN A 594 -41.83 10.58 11.44
N ALA A 595 -42.07 11.41 10.42
CA ALA A 595 -43.41 11.90 10.11
C ALA A 595 -44.41 10.75 9.80
N MET A 596 -43.99 9.73 9.05
CA MET A 596 -44.81 8.55 8.78
C MET A 596 -45.06 7.70 10.02
N LYS A 597 -44.06 7.52 10.89
CA LYS A 597 -44.22 6.83 12.19
C LYS A 597 -45.24 7.54 13.07
N GLU A 598 -45.17 8.87 13.18
CA GLU A 598 -46.15 9.65 13.95
C GLU A 598 -47.57 9.58 13.35
N ARG A 599 -47.70 9.60 12.02
CA ARG A 599 -48.98 9.37 11.35
C ARG A 599 -49.55 7.97 11.63
N LEU A 600 -48.72 6.93 11.59
CA LEU A 600 -49.14 5.56 11.91
C LEU A 600 -49.55 5.43 13.38
N LYS A 601 -48.77 6.02 14.29
CA LYS A 601 -49.05 6.01 15.73
C LYS A 601 -50.39 6.70 16.04
N SER A 602 -50.59 7.91 15.54
CA SER A 602 -51.87 8.64 15.70
C SER A 602 -53.06 7.90 15.07
N SER A 603 -52.87 7.25 13.92
CA SER A 603 -53.90 6.41 13.31
C SER A 603 -54.24 5.18 14.18
N CYS A 604 -53.22 4.52 14.73
CA CYS A 604 -53.40 3.38 15.65
C CYS A 604 -54.12 3.79 16.94
N GLU A 605 -53.71 4.91 17.56
CA GLU A 605 -54.35 5.45 18.76
C GLU A 605 -55.82 5.84 18.49
N SER A 606 -56.10 6.45 17.34
CA SER A 606 -57.47 6.77 16.92
C SER A 606 -58.34 5.52 16.74
N ASN A 607 -57.81 4.50 16.05
CA ASN A 607 -58.50 3.22 15.87
C ASN A 607 -58.72 2.48 17.20
N GLN A 608 -57.73 2.50 18.10
CA GLN A 608 -57.87 1.91 19.43
C GLN A 608 -58.92 2.64 20.27
N ASN A 609 -58.92 3.98 20.26
CA ASN A 609 -59.94 4.77 20.93
C ASN A 609 -61.34 4.48 20.38
N ARG A 610 -61.47 4.29 19.06
CA ARG A 610 -62.74 3.86 18.45
C ARG A 610 -63.17 2.48 18.94
N ARG A 611 -62.26 1.49 18.93
CA ARG A 611 -62.54 0.14 19.46
C ARG A 611 -62.97 0.16 20.92
N CYS A 612 -62.28 0.90 21.77
CA CYS A 612 -62.66 1.03 23.19
C CYS A 612 -64.06 1.65 23.35
N ARG A 613 -64.43 2.64 22.53
CA ARG A 613 -65.78 3.23 22.54
C ARG A 613 -66.84 2.24 22.07
N ASP A 614 -66.58 1.53 20.97
CA ASP A 614 -67.49 0.53 20.42
C ASP A 614 -67.68 -0.62 21.42
N GLU A 615 -66.62 -1.07 22.07
CA GLU A 615 -66.66 -2.10 23.12
C GLU A 615 -67.44 -1.64 24.35
N ALA A 616 -67.22 -0.41 24.82
CA ALA A 616 -68.00 0.16 25.92
C ALA A 616 -69.49 0.25 25.58
N LEU A 617 -69.83 0.63 24.34
CA LEU A 617 -71.22 0.66 23.86
C LEU A 617 -71.84 -0.74 23.81
N ILE A 618 -71.10 -1.73 23.27
CA ILE A 618 -71.55 -3.13 23.23
C ILE A 618 -71.81 -3.67 24.64
N ASN A 619 -70.92 -3.38 25.60
CA ASN A 619 -71.09 -3.81 26.99
C ASN A 619 -72.32 -3.16 27.62
N SER A 620 -72.53 -1.85 27.44
CA SER A 620 -73.75 -1.18 27.89
C SER A 620 -75.01 -1.80 27.30
N MET A 621 -75.02 -2.12 26.00
CA MET A 621 -76.14 -2.80 25.35
C MET A 621 -76.37 -4.21 25.90
N ARG A 622 -75.30 -4.95 26.20
CA ARG A 622 -75.40 -6.28 26.85
C ARG A 622 -75.99 -6.18 28.25
N ASP A 623 -75.59 -5.16 29.02
CA ASP A 623 -76.15 -4.90 30.36
C ASP A 623 -77.63 -4.52 30.28
N ASP A 624 -78.01 -3.68 29.30
CA ASP A 624 -79.40 -3.32 29.05
C ASP A 624 -80.24 -4.54 28.64
N VAL A 625 -79.73 -5.40 27.76
CA VAL A 625 -80.38 -6.66 27.37
C VAL A 625 -80.55 -7.59 28.57
N SER A 626 -79.51 -7.71 29.40
CA SER A 626 -79.55 -8.54 30.62
C SER A 626 -80.58 -8.02 31.61
N ARG A 627 -80.63 -6.69 31.80
CA ARG A 627 -81.62 -6.01 32.65
C ARG A 627 -83.04 -6.15 32.11
N LEU A 628 -83.25 -6.01 30.80
CA LEU A 628 -84.55 -6.22 30.19
C LEU A 628 -84.99 -7.69 30.30
N SER A 629 -84.06 -8.63 30.17
CA SER A 629 -84.33 -10.06 30.33
C SER A 629 -84.75 -10.40 31.76
N SER A 630 -84.08 -9.82 32.77
CA SER A 630 -84.49 -10.02 34.17
C SER A 630 -85.84 -9.38 34.47
N GLN A 631 -86.09 -8.15 33.99
CA GLN A 631 -87.40 -7.50 34.12
C GLN A 631 -88.52 -8.30 33.44
N LEU A 632 -88.25 -8.87 32.27
CA LEU A 632 -89.21 -9.73 31.56
C LEU A 632 -89.47 -11.02 32.35
N SER A 633 -88.44 -11.64 32.93
CA SER A 633 -88.58 -12.81 33.80
C SER A 633 -89.43 -12.49 35.03
N ASP A 634 -89.19 -11.37 35.71
CA ASP A 634 -89.96 -10.93 36.87
C ASP A 634 -91.42 -10.64 36.51
N ALA A 635 -91.67 -9.98 35.36
CA ALA A 635 -93.01 -9.73 34.87
C ALA A 635 -93.75 -11.04 34.54
N ASN A 636 -93.07 -12.00 33.90
CA ASN A 636 -93.62 -13.34 33.64
C ASN A 636 -93.94 -14.08 34.94
N GLN A 637 -93.08 -14.00 35.95
CA GLN A 637 -93.34 -14.61 37.26
C GLN A 637 -94.56 -13.99 37.93
N ARG A 638 -94.68 -12.65 37.91
CA ARG A 638 -95.87 -11.94 38.42
C ARG A 638 -97.14 -12.32 37.67
N LEU A 639 -97.09 -12.41 36.34
CA LEU A 639 -98.21 -12.88 35.51
C LEU A 639 -98.62 -14.31 35.88
N SER A 640 -97.66 -15.22 36.03
CA SER A 640 -97.91 -16.59 36.48
C SER A 640 -98.58 -16.62 37.86
N HIS A 641 -98.12 -15.80 38.81
CA HIS A 641 -98.77 -15.67 40.12
C HIS A 641 -100.20 -15.14 40.00
N LEU A 642 -100.44 -14.10 39.21
CA LEU A 642 -101.79 -13.57 38.97
C LEU A 642 -102.71 -14.58 38.30
N GLN A 643 -102.22 -15.34 37.32
CA GLN A 643 -102.96 -16.43 36.68
C GLN A 643 -103.31 -17.53 37.70
N SER A 644 -102.36 -17.90 38.56
CA SER A 644 -102.60 -18.87 39.63
C SER A 644 -103.65 -18.37 40.63
N PHE A 645 -103.58 -17.09 41.01
CA PHE A 645 -104.56 -16.41 41.88
C PHE A 645 -105.94 -16.36 41.24
N ARG A 646 -106.03 -15.92 39.98
CA ARG A 646 -107.27 -15.94 39.18
C ARG A 646 -107.89 -17.35 39.19
N THR A 647 -107.09 -18.38 38.89
CA THR A 647 -107.55 -19.77 38.86
C THR A 647 -108.01 -20.27 40.23
N SER A 648 -107.38 -19.78 41.31
CA SER A 648 -107.79 -20.06 42.69
C SER A 648 -109.15 -19.41 43.01
N VAL A 649 -109.29 -18.10 42.79
CA VAL A 649 -110.54 -17.35 43.00
C VAL A 649 -111.69 -17.96 42.19
N ALA A 650 -111.45 -18.26 40.91
CA ALA A 650 -112.44 -18.87 40.04
C ALA A 650 -112.89 -20.26 40.53
N ARG A 651 -111.96 -21.06 41.09
CA ARG A 651 -112.31 -22.32 41.75
C ARG A 651 -113.11 -22.10 43.02
N THR A 652 -112.68 -21.22 43.93
CA THR A 652 -113.35 -20.95 45.20
C THR A 652 -114.77 -20.42 45.00
N LEU A 653 -114.98 -19.55 44.01
CA LEU A 653 -116.30 -19.02 43.69
C LEU A 653 -117.14 -19.95 42.78
N HIS A 654 -116.59 -21.07 42.31
CA HIS A 654 -117.21 -21.98 41.33
C HIS A 654 -117.56 -21.31 39.98
N LEU A 655 -116.73 -20.36 39.54
CA LEU A 655 -116.92 -19.52 38.36
C LEU A 655 -115.72 -19.62 37.40
N ARG A 656 -115.56 -20.79 36.79
CA ARG A 656 -114.33 -21.13 36.02
C ARG A 656 -114.20 -20.39 34.69
N ASP A 657 -115.30 -20.00 34.07
CA ASP A 657 -115.31 -19.51 32.67
C ASP A 657 -115.74 -18.04 32.51
N LEU A 658 -115.68 -17.25 33.59
CA LEU A 658 -116.04 -15.83 33.52
C LEU A 658 -114.84 -14.93 33.13
N PRO A 659 -115.10 -13.78 32.46
CA PRO A 659 -114.12 -12.72 32.29
C PRO A 659 -113.56 -12.24 33.62
N GLU A 660 -112.32 -11.75 33.63
CA GLU A 660 -111.62 -11.31 34.84
C GLU A 660 -112.34 -10.16 35.55
N THR A 661 -112.98 -9.26 34.79
CA THR A 661 -113.78 -8.15 35.30
C THR A 661 -114.96 -8.62 36.15
N ASP A 662 -115.62 -9.70 35.72
CA ASP A 662 -116.80 -10.25 36.38
C ASP A 662 -116.41 -11.07 37.61
N LEU A 663 -115.30 -11.79 37.53
CA LEU A 663 -114.72 -12.52 38.65
C LEU A 663 -114.31 -11.55 39.78
N LEU A 664 -113.67 -10.45 39.42
CA LEU A 664 -113.28 -9.37 40.34
C LEU A 664 -114.50 -8.69 40.95
N HIS A 665 -115.51 -8.32 40.15
CA HIS A 665 -116.74 -7.71 40.66
C HIS A 665 -117.44 -8.62 41.69
N ARG A 666 -117.51 -9.93 41.43
CA ARG A 666 -118.13 -10.89 42.34
C ARG A 666 -117.29 -11.12 43.59
N LEU A 667 -115.97 -11.23 43.47
CA LEU A 667 -115.07 -11.30 44.63
C LEU A 667 -115.19 -10.04 45.48
N GLN A 668 -115.26 -8.86 44.86
CA GLN A 668 -115.40 -7.59 45.55
C GLN A 668 -116.76 -7.47 46.26
N ALA A 669 -117.85 -7.91 45.63
CA ALA A 669 -119.15 -8.02 46.29
C ALA A 669 -119.11 -8.96 47.51
N LEU A 670 -118.42 -10.11 47.40
CA LEU A 670 -118.22 -11.05 48.50
C LEU A 670 -117.39 -10.43 49.63
N CYS A 671 -116.29 -9.76 49.30
CA CYS A 671 -115.44 -9.06 50.27
C CYS A 671 -116.19 -7.93 50.97
N SER A 672 -116.96 -7.11 50.23
CA SER A 672 -117.80 -6.05 50.80
C SER A 672 -118.87 -6.64 51.73
N ALA A 673 -119.54 -7.71 51.31
CA ALA A 673 -120.51 -8.41 52.17
C ALA A 673 -119.84 -9.01 53.42
N HIS A 674 -118.63 -9.58 53.29
CA HIS A 674 -117.86 -10.08 54.43
C HIS A 674 -117.38 -8.95 55.35
N GLN A 675 -117.01 -7.80 54.81
CA GLN A 675 -116.62 -6.63 55.59
C GLN A 675 -117.82 -6.03 56.33
N GLU A 676 -118.99 -5.92 55.68
CA GLU A 676 -120.24 -5.55 56.35
C GLU A 676 -120.61 -6.56 57.43
N PHE A 677 -120.50 -7.85 57.16
CA PHE A 677 -120.71 -8.92 58.14
C PHE A 677 -119.72 -8.82 59.31
N THR A 678 -118.44 -8.55 59.05
CA THR A 678 -117.41 -8.39 60.07
C THR A 678 -117.64 -7.13 60.90
N MET A 679 -118.06 -6.03 60.28
CA MET A 679 -118.44 -4.80 60.96
C MET A 679 -119.72 -5.00 61.79
N LEU A 680 -120.67 -5.80 61.31
CA LEU A 680 -121.85 -6.24 62.06
C LEU A 680 -121.45 -7.15 63.24
N SER A 681 -120.55 -8.11 63.05
CA SER A 681 -119.99 -8.95 64.13
C SER A 681 -119.28 -8.11 65.18
N LYS A 682 -118.48 -7.11 64.78
CA LYS A 682 -117.87 -6.15 65.72
C LYS A 682 -118.90 -5.31 66.46
N ARG A 683 -120.00 -4.91 65.81
CA ARG A 683 -121.12 -4.21 66.47
C ARG A 683 -121.84 -5.11 67.49
N TYR A 684 -121.96 -6.40 67.23
CA TYR A 684 -122.50 -7.39 68.17
C TYR A 684 -121.51 -7.74 69.30
N GLU A 685 -120.18 -7.74 69.05
CA GLU A 685 -119.15 -7.81 70.10
C GLU A 685 -119.16 -6.58 71.03
N THR A 686 -119.50 -5.39 70.52
CA THR A 686 -119.62 -4.17 71.34
C THR A 686 -120.99 -3.98 72.02
N ALA A 687 -121.96 -4.85 71.78
CA ALA A 687 -123.33 -4.76 72.31
C ALA A 687 -123.76 -6.00 73.10
N SER A 688 -122.82 -6.67 73.79
CA SER A 688 -123.07 -7.78 74.70
C SER A 688 -122.54 -7.47 76.12
N PRO A 689 -123.39 -7.48 77.17
CA PRO A 689 -123.01 -7.13 78.54
C PRO A 689 -122.66 -8.39 79.34
N VAL A 690 -121.45 -8.94 79.18
CA VAL A 690 -120.89 -9.95 80.10
C VAL A 690 -119.38 -9.73 80.20
N GLY A 691 -118.89 -9.78 81.44
CA GLY A 691 -117.63 -9.23 81.89
C GLY A 691 -116.36 -9.92 81.37
N ASP A 692 -115.27 -9.20 81.65
CA ASP A 692 -113.89 -9.61 81.56
C ASP A 692 -113.65 -11.03 82.04
N HIS A 693 -113.00 -11.86 81.22
CA HIS A 693 -111.92 -12.71 81.69
C HIS A 693 -110.96 -13.11 80.56
N PRO A 694 -109.65 -13.19 80.84
CA PRO A 694 -108.60 -13.33 79.84
C PRO A 694 -108.39 -14.80 79.48
N CYS A 695 -108.21 -15.10 78.19
CA CYS A 695 -107.53 -16.32 77.77
C CYS A 695 -106.70 -16.11 76.50
N PRO A 696 -105.54 -16.78 76.41
CA PRO A 696 -104.40 -16.33 75.62
C PRO A 696 -104.45 -16.92 74.21
N ARG A 697 -104.24 -16.07 73.20
CA ARG A 697 -103.87 -16.55 71.87
C ARG A 697 -102.42 -16.21 71.57
N PHE A 698 -101.63 -17.27 71.64
CA PHE A 698 -100.36 -17.48 70.95
C PHE A 698 -100.52 -17.20 69.45
N ASP A 699 -99.85 -16.16 68.96
CA ASP A 699 -98.98 -16.14 67.78
C ASP A 699 -98.66 -14.67 67.41
N ASP A 700 -97.91 -14.02 68.29
CA ASP A 700 -97.05 -12.90 67.93
C ASP A 700 -95.65 -13.47 67.67
N PRO A 701 -95.09 -13.36 66.45
CA PRO A 701 -93.65 -13.39 66.29
C PRO A 701 -93.10 -12.04 66.74
N ILE A 702 -92.52 -12.08 67.92
CA ILE A 702 -91.62 -11.10 68.52
C ILE A 702 -90.67 -10.51 67.46
N PRO A 703 -90.47 -9.17 67.41
CA PRO A 703 -89.43 -8.58 66.59
C PRO A 703 -88.06 -8.83 67.23
N PRO A 704 -87.05 -9.36 66.52
CA PRO A 704 -85.69 -9.30 67.01
C PRO A 704 -85.16 -7.88 66.85
N SER A 705 -85.18 -7.14 67.96
CA SER A 705 -84.25 -6.04 68.21
C SER A 705 -82.85 -6.64 68.35
N SER A 706 -81.93 -6.31 67.45
CA SER A 706 -80.63 -5.70 67.77
C SER A 706 -79.68 -5.63 66.57
N HIS A 707 -79.11 -4.43 66.39
CA HIS A 707 -77.75 -4.17 65.93
C HIS A 707 -77.30 -4.70 64.55
N CYS A 708 -77.21 -3.78 63.58
CA CYS A 708 -75.91 -3.24 63.17
C CYS A 708 -76.09 -2.15 62.11
N ARG A 709 -75.85 -0.91 62.53
CA ARG A 709 -75.59 0.26 61.69
C ARG A 709 -74.10 0.20 61.33
N PRO A 710 -73.66 0.26 60.06
CA PRO A 710 -72.30 0.68 59.79
C PRO A 710 -72.26 2.23 59.75
N PRO A 711 -71.42 2.87 60.58
CA PRO A 711 -71.13 4.29 60.47
C PRO A 711 -70.12 4.55 59.35
N ARG A 712 -70.25 5.75 58.78
CA ARG A 712 -69.15 6.44 58.10
C ARG A 712 -67.97 6.65 59.04
N GLU A 713 -66.81 6.76 58.38
CA GLU A 713 -65.69 7.69 58.63
C GLU A 713 -64.37 7.16 59.22
N LEU A 714 -63.30 7.68 58.61
CA LEU A 714 -61.88 7.79 59.03
C LEU A 714 -60.88 6.70 58.57
N SER A 715 -60.03 7.12 57.63
CA SER A 715 -58.60 6.73 57.40
C SER A 715 -57.75 6.78 58.71
N PRO A 716 -56.43 6.44 58.78
CA PRO A 716 -55.40 6.03 57.78
C PRO A 716 -54.55 4.81 58.31
N PRO A 717 -53.29 4.49 57.88
CA PRO A 717 -52.45 4.92 56.74
C PRO A 717 -51.88 3.75 55.88
N PRO A 718 -51.25 4.05 54.73
CA PRO A 718 -50.16 3.26 54.17
C PRO A 718 -48.83 4.03 54.23
N THR A 719 -47.82 3.40 54.84
CA THR A 719 -46.39 3.60 54.57
C THR A 719 -46.01 2.68 53.40
N SER A 720 -45.12 2.96 52.45
CA SER A 720 -44.24 4.09 52.13
C SER A 720 -43.61 3.78 50.76
N PHE A 721 -43.13 4.83 50.10
CA PHE A 721 -42.17 4.86 48.98
C PHE A 721 -42.67 4.59 47.55
N HIS A 722 -43.11 5.68 46.91
CA HIS A 722 -42.98 5.92 45.47
C HIS A 722 -41.75 6.79 45.21
N HIS A 723 -40.92 6.39 44.24
CA HIS A 723 -40.00 7.26 43.51
C HIS A 723 -40.48 7.41 42.06
N LYS A 724 -40.52 8.67 41.62
CA LYS A 724 -40.35 9.23 40.27
C LYS A 724 -41.28 8.78 39.13
N ALA A 725 -42.20 9.68 38.78
CA ALA A 725 -42.67 9.88 37.42
C ALA A 725 -42.07 11.17 36.84
N THR A 726 -41.71 11.09 35.56
CA THR A 726 -41.11 12.14 34.72
C THR A 726 -42.17 12.56 33.71
N LEU A 727 -42.47 13.86 33.58
CA LEU A 727 -43.16 14.40 32.40
C LEU A 727 -42.64 15.80 32.01
N HIS A 728 -42.26 15.86 30.73
CA HIS A 728 -42.30 16.94 29.74
C HIS A 728 -41.94 18.42 30.05
N SER A 729 -40.80 18.81 29.46
CA SER A 729 -40.60 19.87 28.44
C SER A 729 -41.63 21.00 28.30
N GLY A 730 -41.15 22.24 28.46
CA GLY A 730 -41.73 23.48 27.98
C GLY A 730 -40.63 24.55 27.86
N SER A 731 -40.57 25.21 26.70
CA SER A 731 -39.56 26.20 26.25
C SER A 731 -39.92 27.63 26.67
N SER A 732 -38.92 28.50 26.97
CA SER A 732 -38.82 29.89 26.44
C SER A 732 -37.73 30.77 27.09
N HIS A 733 -36.92 31.43 26.22
CA HIS A 733 -36.37 32.81 26.24
C HIS A 733 -35.34 33.34 27.30
N HIS A 734 -34.08 33.56 26.83
CA HIS A 734 -33.14 34.73 26.88
C HIS A 734 -33.34 35.94 27.85
N PRO A 735 -32.34 36.87 28.07
CA PRO A 735 -30.85 36.83 28.17
C PRO A 735 -30.31 37.67 29.40
N PRO A 736 -29.19 38.47 29.33
CA PRO A 736 -27.78 38.31 29.83
C PRO A 736 -27.48 39.23 31.08
N PRO A 737 -26.26 39.75 31.47
CA PRO A 737 -24.91 39.78 30.83
C PRO A 737 -23.63 39.81 31.73
N SER A 738 -22.46 40.00 31.05
CA SER A 738 -21.26 40.80 31.42
C SER A 738 -20.19 40.23 32.38
N GLU A 739 -18.95 39.98 31.91
CA GLU A 739 -17.73 40.85 31.93
C GLU A 739 -16.76 40.34 33.03
N HIS A 740 -15.41 40.26 32.95
CA HIS A 740 -14.32 40.85 32.14
C HIS A 740 -13.06 39.94 32.29
N HIS A 741 -12.26 39.69 31.23
CA HIS A 741 -10.84 40.15 30.97
C HIS A 741 -9.78 39.85 32.05
N HIS A 742 -8.50 39.50 31.81
CA HIS A 742 -7.47 39.59 30.75
C HIS A 742 -6.52 38.36 30.92
N GLY A 743 -5.57 37.95 30.09
CA GLY A 743 -4.82 38.54 28.97
C GLY A 743 -3.42 37.88 28.93
N SER A 744 -2.93 37.66 27.73
CA SER A 744 -1.78 36.86 27.28
C SER A 744 -0.38 37.27 27.81
N SER A 745 0.59 36.35 27.74
CA SER A 745 1.87 36.60 27.03
C SER A 745 2.71 35.35 26.81
N SER A 746 3.33 35.30 25.64
CA SER A 746 4.38 34.41 25.13
C SER A 746 5.73 34.60 25.83
N HIS A 747 6.55 33.55 25.91
CA HIS A 747 8.01 33.70 25.76
C HIS A 747 8.73 32.43 25.32
N VAL A 748 9.61 32.63 24.33
CA VAL A 748 10.66 31.75 23.80
C VAL A 748 11.82 31.68 24.79
N HIS A 749 12.47 30.52 24.95
CA HIS A 749 13.90 30.47 25.25
C HIS A 749 14.60 29.23 24.68
N ASN A 750 15.71 29.52 24.01
CA ASN A 750 16.75 28.64 23.51
C ASN A 750 17.92 28.71 24.51
N HIS A 751 18.60 27.60 24.83
CA HIS A 751 19.95 27.64 25.41
C HIS A 751 20.76 26.38 25.08
N HIS A 752 21.97 26.62 24.57
CA HIS A 752 23.10 25.68 24.48
C HIS A 752 23.77 25.46 25.84
N GLY A 753 24.35 24.26 26.03
CA GLY A 753 25.33 23.97 27.09
C GLY A 753 26.04 22.63 26.88
N HIS A 754 27.36 22.67 26.71
CA HIS A 754 28.32 21.56 26.66
C HIS A 754 28.48 20.82 28.00
N GLY A 755 28.97 19.56 27.97
CA GLY A 755 29.84 19.04 29.05
C GLY A 755 29.75 17.54 29.38
N HIS A 756 30.76 16.77 28.90
CA HIS A 756 31.43 15.60 29.50
C HIS A 756 30.69 14.46 30.25
N GLY A 757 30.95 13.23 29.78
CA GLY A 757 31.85 12.31 30.50
C GLY A 757 31.28 11.15 31.34
N HIS A 758 31.87 9.96 31.13
CA HIS A 758 31.71 8.65 31.82
C HIS A 758 30.44 7.85 31.49
N GLY A 759 30.49 6.56 31.15
CA GLY A 759 31.46 5.51 31.48
C GLY A 759 30.77 4.46 32.36
N HIS A 760 31.00 3.17 32.09
CA HIS A 760 30.42 1.94 32.69
C HIS A 760 29.16 1.42 31.98
N SER A 761 29.14 0.27 31.28
CA SER A 761 29.60 -1.12 31.54
C SER A 761 28.41 -2.02 31.90
N SER A 762 28.42 -3.22 31.29
CA SER A 762 27.56 -4.39 31.55
C SER A 762 26.16 -4.33 30.91
N HIS A 763 25.56 -5.38 30.34
CA HIS A 763 25.80 -6.82 30.45
C HIS A 763 25.43 -7.55 29.15
N SER A 764 26.30 -8.50 28.79
CA SER A 764 26.03 -9.60 27.88
C SER A 764 24.93 -10.52 28.42
N ARG A 765 23.95 -10.90 27.59
CA ARG A 765 23.17 -12.12 27.83
C ARG A 765 22.92 -12.86 26.51
N ARG A 766 23.87 -13.73 26.17
CA ARG A 766 23.62 -14.92 25.35
C ARG A 766 22.61 -15.80 26.07
N GLN A 767 21.52 -16.16 25.39
CA GLN A 767 20.86 -17.44 25.63
C GLN A 767 20.87 -18.28 24.37
N ARG A 768 21.12 -19.56 24.61
CA ARG A 768 21.46 -20.65 23.71
C ARG A 768 20.28 -21.63 23.78
N SER A 769 20.12 -22.43 22.72
CA SER A 769 19.37 -23.73 22.71
C SER A 769 17.87 -23.58 22.43
N LYS A 770 17.17 -24.41 21.64
CA LYS A 770 17.41 -25.70 20.95
C LYS A 770 16.24 -25.86 19.95
N SER A 771 16.51 -26.23 18.69
CA SER A 771 16.19 -27.56 18.13
C SER A 771 14.78 -28.09 18.43
N ARG A 772 13.91 -28.12 17.41
CA ARG A 772 13.00 -29.25 17.19
C ARG A 772 12.52 -29.31 15.73
N ASP A 773 12.97 -30.34 15.03
CA ASP A 773 12.41 -30.86 13.79
C ASP A 773 10.90 -31.13 13.88
N LYS A 774 10.21 -30.96 12.75
CA LYS A 774 9.20 -31.92 12.25
C LYS A 774 8.86 -31.61 10.78
N ARG A 775 9.32 -32.48 9.89
CA ARG A 775 8.80 -32.70 8.53
C ARG A 775 7.56 -33.59 8.62
N LEU A 776 6.51 -33.27 7.88
CA LEU A 776 5.42 -34.10 7.30
C LEU A 776 4.68 -33.16 6.32
N HIS A 777 4.13 -33.48 5.14
CA HIS A 777 4.15 -34.61 4.21
C HIS A 777 3.50 -34.06 2.92
N ASP A 778 3.96 -34.49 1.74
CA ASP A 778 3.29 -34.29 0.45
C ASP A 778 1.94 -35.02 0.41
N GLU A 779 0.91 -34.39 -0.18
CA GLU A 779 -0.14 -35.10 -0.93
C GLU A 779 -0.55 -34.32 -2.18
N CYS A 780 -0.48 -35.02 -3.31
CA CYS A 780 -0.97 -34.65 -4.63
C CYS A 780 -2.49 -34.54 -4.64
N PHE A 781 -3.04 -33.60 -5.42
CA PHE A 781 -4.34 -33.76 -6.05
C PHE A 781 -4.22 -33.52 -7.54
N ASP A 782 -4.54 -34.59 -8.27
CA ASP A 782 -4.66 -34.71 -9.71
C ASP A 782 -6.16 -34.70 -10.01
N THR A 783 -6.63 -33.86 -10.93
CA THR A 783 -7.88 -34.08 -11.69
C THR A 783 -7.94 -33.14 -12.89
N ASP A 784 -7.53 -33.69 -14.04
CA ASP A 784 -8.07 -33.39 -15.37
C ASP A 784 -9.55 -33.77 -15.45
N VAL A 785 -10.46 -32.88 -15.89
CA VAL A 785 -11.70 -33.26 -16.58
C VAL A 785 -12.20 -32.16 -17.56
N HIS A 786 -12.11 -32.49 -18.85
CA HIS A 786 -12.94 -32.14 -20.02
C HIS A 786 -13.07 -30.72 -20.61
N ARG A 787 -12.37 -30.64 -21.75
CA ARG A 787 -12.68 -30.01 -23.05
C ARG A 787 -14.00 -30.52 -23.69
N LEU A 788 -14.84 -29.59 -24.16
CA LEU A 788 -15.81 -29.71 -25.29
C LEU A 788 -15.94 -28.28 -25.89
N HIS A 789 -15.29 -27.91 -26.99
CA HIS A 789 -15.59 -28.15 -28.43
C HIS A 789 -17.00 -27.71 -28.90
N HIS A 790 -17.01 -26.59 -29.65
CA HIS A 790 -17.77 -26.22 -30.87
C HIS A 790 -17.81 -24.67 -30.93
N GLY A 791 -17.37 -23.94 -31.95
CA GLY A 791 -17.10 -24.24 -33.36
C GLY A 791 -17.99 -23.35 -34.24
N CYS A 792 -17.36 -22.61 -35.18
CA CYS A 792 -17.93 -21.71 -36.22
C CYS A 792 -18.27 -20.27 -35.76
N LYS A 793 -17.92 -19.18 -36.47
CA LYS A 793 -17.38 -18.98 -37.84
C LYS A 793 -16.90 -17.51 -37.96
N GLU A 794 -15.91 -17.30 -38.84
CA GLU A 794 -15.70 -16.19 -39.81
C GLU A 794 -16.74 -15.03 -39.80
N GLU A 795 -16.44 -13.76 -40.04
CA GLU A 795 -15.43 -13.09 -40.87
C GLU A 795 -15.67 -11.55 -40.74
N LEU A 796 -14.80 -10.75 -41.36
CA LEU A 796 -15.03 -9.38 -41.88
C LEU A 796 -14.65 -8.13 -41.04
N LEU A 797 -13.58 -7.53 -41.55
CA LEU A 797 -13.34 -6.10 -41.86
C LEU A 797 -12.47 -5.28 -40.90
N ALA A 798 -11.22 -5.15 -41.36
CA ALA A 798 -10.32 -4.04 -41.15
C ALA A 798 -10.72 -2.82 -41.98
N THR A 799 -10.69 -1.64 -41.36
CA THR A 799 -10.38 -0.29 -41.90
C THR A 799 -10.19 0.58 -40.64
N GLY A 800 -9.08 1.27 -40.35
CA GLY A 800 -8.10 1.89 -41.24
C GLY A 800 -8.62 3.23 -41.74
N SER A 801 -8.58 4.28 -40.92
CA SER A 801 -8.31 5.65 -41.37
C SER A 801 -8.03 6.56 -40.17
N GLU A 802 -6.80 7.05 -40.13
CA GLU A 802 -6.44 8.34 -39.52
C GLU A 802 -7.24 9.45 -40.21
N ASP A 803 -7.65 10.47 -39.45
CA ASP A 803 -7.84 11.83 -39.97
C ASP A 803 -7.68 12.81 -38.81
N ASP A 804 -6.54 13.49 -38.86
CA ASP A 804 -6.21 14.73 -38.15
C ASP A 804 -7.13 15.85 -38.65
N TYR A 805 -7.82 16.56 -37.74
CA TYR A 805 -8.37 17.88 -38.05
C TYR A 805 -8.06 18.86 -36.92
N ASP A 806 -7.02 19.64 -37.20
CA ASP A 806 -6.70 20.91 -36.56
C ASP A 806 -7.68 21.98 -37.08
N PHE A 807 -8.44 22.64 -36.21
CA PHE A 807 -9.07 23.93 -36.53
C PHE A 807 -9.14 24.85 -35.32
N LYS A 808 -8.20 25.79 -35.29
CA LYS A 808 -8.31 27.09 -34.60
C LYS A 808 -9.56 27.84 -35.06
N SER A 809 -10.23 28.50 -34.11
CA SER A 809 -10.39 29.96 -34.05
C SER A 809 -11.79 30.43 -33.62
N LYS A 810 -11.80 31.21 -32.52
CA LYS A 810 -12.59 32.44 -32.28
C LYS A 810 -14.09 32.41 -32.56
N TYR A 811 -14.91 32.53 -31.51
CA TYR A 811 -15.62 33.75 -31.11
C TYR A 811 -16.68 33.41 -30.05
N CYS A 812 -16.45 33.90 -28.83
CA CYS A 812 -17.35 34.28 -27.72
C CYS A 812 -16.68 33.97 -26.38
#